data_AF-A0A2H6FFD1-F1
#
_entry.id   AF-A0A2H6FFD1-F1
#
_cell.length_a   1.000
_cell.length_b   1.000
_cell.length_c   1.000
_cell.angle_alpha   90.00
_cell.angle_beta   90.00
_cell.angle_gamma   90.00
#
_symmetry.space_group_name_H-M   'P 1'
#
loop_
_entity.id
_entity.type
_entity.pdbx_description
1 polymer ?
#
loop_
_entity_poly.entity_id
_entity_poly.type
_entity_poly.pdbx_seq_one_letter_code
_entity_poly.pdbx_strand_id
1 'polypeptide(L)'
;MRYIFAFLLLFVAAAVLAPAAVNACGGTDVVLSENPASLTTRMVPSTNGVFYDYQGNLLLPRSEARISPVQAEAIVTFFSRKNLPFLQKPFLFRKLEYVHEKLIYQFTSQESIPNYNGKYHLGPVNFIVDKLVLDVDAATGNIYVANGCGSAPGQLIYKYNRSDLSDINLNNKTVFISDNTNFIARRTGNKVIIDGRINDNEWKNTGHKYFYLGTYKRHLPSEPHTAPYYYAEVWTQIDDNNIYFAVKTDTPNWVGLMFKDDPNLGMLGSYVDAKVMKSNGDITDRFFTQRKDKTFFLQKDKIDNITAKGADQGDFYTYEFSFPLKTGDTHDIAFEKGRAYNMLFLAGNTLEHYGIFTLNKAHKNHDHSKNNREHADVWASTEEIIRIGTPAGNDIFGHAVKPVFTSYVSGFDPAKNNNHFHYAHNTAGNFSKRTLFAKFISWFSVIMSLSGAALIMVRFRRPPSGSSQEHNRQETDFLKVGWIRRFTEWKYFRALFIVPTLLVFMLIIFYGFFDVQDGRRNIATVYTWTIWWSLIIVSFILLGRVWCMMCPFAAIGDLAQKIVSFNRKLPRWLQNIGFQTLAFILLTLAFALFAFNNRPRVTAIVIGSILLSAIIVSVIYRRRSFCRHICPIGAIIGIYSTISPIELRACSKDKCTNHRDKTCITTCPMLESPNRMDSNIYCNFCMKCSTACPSSNLSLRLRTFGKDIYSGIRKSSMESAASLFLLGIVIVETLAMTSVWQPMEETLKGITGISSGSFTYSLLFSIIVSLPAVIFYLLCYLLKLITGKKYKTNDLATTFAFVFIPLGIALHLAHNMQHLFIEGPIAVPATIRLLQHLGIGTSLQINWNPSPLMGIESIFFLQMTILIAGLAFSIVFLYRTLRRFRRPLNHIYKTATVMIVYALVVSLTSIYMLGLPMNGRHIH
;
A
#
# COMPACT_ATOMS: atom_id res chain seq x y z
N MET A 1 33.40 -4.71 -23.02
CA MET A 1 32.14 -5.46 -23.30
C MET A 1 31.86 -6.52 -22.23
N ARG A 2 32.82 -7.42 -21.91
CA ARG A 2 32.72 -8.37 -20.78
C ARG A 2 32.46 -7.71 -19.41
N TYR A 3 33.14 -6.61 -19.10
CA TYR A 3 33.02 -5.93 -17.79
C TYR A 3 31.67 -5.23 -17.54
N ILE A 4 31.06 -4.65 -18.58
CA ILE A 4 29.74 -3.98 -18.47
C ILE A 4 28.62 -5.03 -18.36
N PHE A 5 28.74 -6.13 -19.11
CA PHE A 5 27.81 -7.25 -19.03
C PHE A 5 27.90 -7.94 -17.66
N ALA A 6 29.12 -8.10 -17.11
CA ALA A 6 29.35 -8.62 -15.76
C ALA A 6 28.77 -7.71 -14.66
N PHE A 7 28.93 -6.38 -14.77
CA PHE A 7 28.40 -5.43 -13.79
C PHE A 7 26.85 -5.43 -13.75
N LEU A 8 26.20 -5.48 -14.92
CA LEU A 8 24.73 -5.59 -15.03
C LEU A 8 24.20 -6.94 -14.54
N LEU A 9 24.91 -8.05 -14.80
CA LEU A 9 24.57 -9.37 -14.27
C LEU A 9 24.75 -9.47 -12.75
N LEU A 10 25.78 -8.84 -12.18
CA LEU A 10 26.02 -8.78 -10.74
C LEU A 10 24.92 -8.02 -10.01
N PHE A 11 24.43 -6.92 -10.59
CA PHE A 11 23.34 -6.14 -9.99
C PHE A 11 22.00 -6.91 -10.03
N VAL A 12 21.73 -7.63 -11.12
CA VAL A 12 20.53 -8.49 -11.25
C VAL A 12 20.64 -9.73 -10.35
N ALA A 13 21.82 -10.33 -10.20
CA ALA A 13 22.05 -11.47 -9.31
C ALA A 13 21.90 -11.09 -7.83
N ALA A 14 22.40 -9.91 -7.42
CA ALA A 14 22.25 -9.39 -6.06
C ALA A 14 20.79 -9.12 -5.68
N ALA A 15 19.97 -8.67 -6.64
CA ALA A 15 18.54 -8.43 -6.43
C ALA A 15 17.68 -9.72 -6.41
N VAL A 16 18.17 -10.84 -6.96
CA VAL A 16 17.42 -12.10 -7.10
C VAL A 16 17.73 -13.13 -6.00
N LEU A 17 18.84 -12.97 -5.26
CA LEU A 17 19.37 -14.02 -4.36
C LEU A 17 19.08 -13.89 -2.86
N ALA A 18 18.24 -12.95 -2.40
CA ALA A 18 17.88 -12.89 -0.98
C ALA A 18 16.48 -13.47 -0.68
N PRO A 19 16.40 -14.73 -0.21
CA PRO A 19 15.41 -15.11 0.78
C PRO A 19 16.06 -15.83 1.97
N ALA A 20 15.92 -15.29 3.17
CA ALA A 20 16.12 -16.02 4.42
C ALA A 20 14.78 -16.57 4.91
N ALA A 21 14.76 -17.83 5.35
CA ALA A 21 13.63 -18.48 6.02
C ALA A 21 13.93 -18.60 7.53
N VAL A 22 12.91 -18.50 8.39
CA VAL A 22 13.00 -18.67 9.87
C VAL A 22 11.94 -19.68 10.35
N ASN A 23 12.33 -20.57 11.27
CA ASN A 23 11.50 -21.61 11.94
C ASN A 23 10.97 -21.14 13.32
N ALA A 24 10.03 -21.93 13.88
CA ALA A 24 9.04 -21.68 14.95
C ALA A 24 9.55 -21.19 16.34
N CYS A 25 8.59 -20.75 17.17
CA CYS A 25 8.73 -19.65 18.13
C CYS A 25 8.08 -19.94 19.51
N GLY A 26 8.80 -19.73 20.64
CA GLY A 26 8.29 -19.81 22.03
C GLY A 26 9.38 -19.63 23.10
N GLY A 27 9.14 -18.86 24.17
CA GLY A 27 10.08 -18.56 25.27
C GLY A 27 9.61 -19.06 26.64
N THR A 28 10.49 -19.04 27.65
CA THR A 28 10.20 -19.49 29.03
C THR A 28 10.71 -18.48 30.05
N ASP A 29 9.89 -18.08 31.04
CA ASP A 29 10.31 -17.17 32.11
C ASP A 29 11.45 -17.77 32.94
N VAL A 30 12.35 -16.91 33.41
CA VAL A 30 13.55 -17.33 34.15
C VAL A 30 13.65 -16.64 35.50
N VAL A 31 13.97 -17.42 36.53
CA VAL A 31 14.42 -16.94 37.85
C VAL A 31 15.89 -17.30 38.02
N LEU A 32 16.70 -16.32 38.40
CA LEU A 32 18.14 -16.48 38.60
C LEU A 32 18.45 -16.83 40.05
N SER A 33 19.06 -17.99 40.28
CA SER A 33 19.42 -18.47 41.61
C SER A 33 20.90 -18.81 41.71
N GLU A 34 21.48 -18.69 42.91
CA GLU A 34 22.82 -19.24 43.20
C GLU A 34 22.79 -20.76 43.33
N ASN A 35 21.63 -21.33 43.67
CA ASN A 35 21.43 -22.77 43.80
C ASN A 35 20.04 -23.19 43.27
N PRO A 36 19.87 -23.33 41.94
CA PRO A 36 18.61 -23.72 41.30
C PRO A 36 17.98 -25.01 41.86
N ALA A 37 18.82 -26.00 42.21
CA ALA A 37 18.36 -27.28 42.73
C ALA A 37 17.61 -27.16 44.07
N SER A 38 17.99 -26.19 44.91
CA SER A 38 17.37 -25.98 46.23
C SER A 38 15.98 -25.33 46.21
N LEU A 39 15.61 -24.69 45.09
CA LEU A 39 14.34 -23.98 44.91
C LEU A 39 13.31 -24.76 44.07
N THR A 40 13.69 -25.95 43.59
CA THR A 40 12.85 -26.80 42.75
C THR A 40 11.81 -27.54 43.57
N THR A 41 10.55 -27.56 43.10
CA THR A 41 9.43 -28.21 43.82
C THR A 41 8.60 -29.19 42.97
N ARG A 42 8.77 -29.23 41.64
CA ARG A 42 8.21 -30.27 40.76
C ARG A 42 9.32 -31.17 40.21
N MET A 43 9.28 -32.47 40.53
CA MET A 43 10.02 -33.49 39.79
C MET A 43 9.25 -33.83 38.50
N VAL A 44 9.35 -32.99 37.48
CA VAL A 44 9.10 -33.45 36.10
C VAL A 44 10.40 -34.11 35.64
N PRO A 45 10.40 -35.37 35.19
CA PRO A 45 11.63 -36.01 34.75
C PRO A 45 12.06 -35.38 33.43
N SER A 46 12.92 -34.37 33.48
CA SER A 46 13.60 -33.84 32.29
C SER A 46 15.01 -34.43 32.23
N THR A 47 15.22 -35.30 31.24
CA THR A 47 16.54 -35.69 30.78
C THR A 47 17.22 -34.43 30.24
N ASN A 48 18.04 -33.74 31.07
CA ASN A 48 19.12 -32.78 30.74
C ASN A 48 19.46 -31.74 31.84
N GLY A 49 19.00 -31.89 33.10
CA GLY A 49 19.49 -31.04 34.21
C GLY A 49 18.87 -29.64 34.27
N VAL A 50 17.60 -29.50 33.86
CA VAL A 50 16.84 -28.25 33.86
C VAL A 50 15.89 -28.21 35.07
N PHE A 51 15.86 -27.08 35.80
CA PHE A 51 15.12 -26.90 37.06
C PHE A 51 13.97 -25.90 36.91
N TYR A 52 12.85 -26.10 37.63
CA TYR A 52 11.68 -25.20 37.58
C TYR A 52 11.13 -24.93 38.99
N ASP A 53 10.58 -23.72 39.23
CA ASP A 53 9.91 -23.37 40.49
C ASP A 53 8.42 -23.82 40.52
N TYR A 54 7.72 -23.53 41.63
CA TYR A 54 6.31 -23.89 41.82
C TYR A 54 5.35 -23.11 40.89
N GLN A 55 5.81 -22.02 40.28
CA GLN A 55 5.07 -21.20 39.33
C GLN A 55 5.35 -21.60 37.87
N GLY A 56 6.30 -22.52 37.64
CA GLY A 56 6.68 -23.02 36.32
C GLY A 56 7.81 -22.22 35.66
N ASN A 57 8.49 -21.33 36.39
CA ASN A 57 9.62 -20.56 35.86
C ASN A 57 10.88 -21.44 35.79
N LEU A 58 11.67 -21.27 34.72
CA LEU A 58 12.96 -21.91 34.54
C LEU A 58 13.98 -21.33 35.53
N LEU A 59 14.60 -22.18 36.35
CA LEU A 59 15.62 -21.77 37.31
C LEU A 59 17.01 -21.89 36.67
N LEU A 60 17.71 -20.76 36.50
CA LEU A 60 19.07 -20.73 35.96
C LEU A 60 20.09 -20.25 36.99
N PRO A 61 21.34 -20.76 36.95
CA PRO A 61 22.44 -20.20 37.73
C PRO A 61 22.66 -18.73 37.38
N ARG A 62 22.92 -17.87 38.38
CA ARG A 62 23.28 -16.46 38.14
C ARG A 62 24.46 -16.28 37.17
N SER A 63 25.37 -17.26 37.09
CA SER A 63 26.52 -17.25 36.18
C SER A 63 26.17 -17.27 34.69
N GLU A 64 24.95 -17.66 34.33
CA GLU A 64 24.48 -17.66 32.93
C GLU A 64 24.23 -16.23 32.39
N ALA A 65 23.98 -15.27 33.29
CA ALA A 65 23.78 -13.87 32.94
C ALA A 65 25.08 -13.07 33.14
N ARG A 66 25.85 -12.85 32.06
CA ARG A 66 27.08 -12.02 32.09
C ARG A 66 26.80 -10.53 32.25
N ILE A 67 25.62 -10.09 31.84
CA ILE A 67 25.09 -8.74 32.01
C ILE A 67 24.05 -8.80 33.12
N SER A 68 24.27 -8.02 34.19
CA SER A 68 23.29 -7.90 35.28
C SER A 68 22.05 -7.11 34.82
N PRO A 69 20.89 -7.29 35.48
CA PRO A 69 19.66 -6.54 35.15
C PRO A 69 19.84 -5.02 35.21
N VAL A 70 20.60 -4.52 36.19
CA VAL A 70 20.93 -3.09 36.32
C VAL A 70 21.79 -2.61 35.15
N GLN A 71 22.74 -3.44 34.69
CA GLN A 71 23.51 -3.14 33.48
C GLN A 71 22.62 -3.17 32.23
N ALA A 72 21.68 -4.12 32.12
CA ALA A 72 20.75 -4.18 31.01
C ALA A 72 19.83 -2.95 30.94
N GLU A 73 19.29 -2.50 32.08
CA GLU A 73 18.52 -1.25 32.18
C GLU A 73 19.36 -0.03 31.78
N ALA A 74 20.62 0.03 32.23
CA ALA A 74 21.55 1.08 31.85
C ALA A 74 21.87 1.08 30.35
N ILE A 75 22.06 -0.10 29.74
CA ILE A 75 22.27 -0.27 28.30
C ILE A 75 21.08 0.24 27.50
N VAL A 76 19.85 -0.14 27.89
CA VAL A 76 18.63 0.34 27.21
C VAL A 76 18.46 1.84 27.41
N THR A 77 18.73 2.36 28.60
CA THR A 77 18.63 3.79 28.89
C THR A 77 19.64 4.59 28.07
N PHE A 78 20.88 4.13 27.98
CA PHE A 78 21.92 4.73 27.15
C PHE A 78 21.50 4.71 25.67
N PHE A 79 21.05 3.55 25.18
CA PHE A 79 20.55 3.41 23.82
C PHE A 79 19.38 4.36 23.54
N SER A 80 18.41 4.45 24.46
CA SER A 80 17.25 5.31 24.35
C SER A 80 17.64 6.78 24.32
N ARG A 81 18.49 7.25 25.24
CA ARG A 81 18.94 8.65 25.25
C ARG A 81 19.70 9.03 23.99
N LYS A 82 20.51 8.10 23.47
CA LYS A 82 21.35 8.33 22.30
C LYS A 82 20.57 8.29 20.99
N ASN A 83 19.64 7.33 20.85
CA ASN A 83 18.99 7.03 19.57
C ASN A 83 17.50 7.44 19.53
N LEU A 84 16.86 7.62 20.67
CA LEU A 84 15.43 7.96 20.82
C LEU A 84 15.24 9.13 21.81
N PRO A 85 15.88 10.29 21.60
CA PRO A 85 15.89 11.39 22.58
C PRO A 85 14.51 12.05 22.80
N PHE A 86 13.54 11.77 21.93
CA PHE A 86 12.16 12.24 22.06
C PHE A 86 11.36 11.47 23.13
N LEU A 87 11.83 10.29 23.55
CA LEU A 87 11.23 9.55 24.66
C LEU A 87 11.69 10.19 25.97
N GLN A 88 10.76 10.78 26.71
CA GLN A 88 11.04 11.43 27.99
C GLN A 88 10.96 10.45 29.15
N LYS A 89 10.16 9.39 29.01
CA LYS A 89 10.03 8.34 30.02
C LYS A 89 11.03 7.20 29.78
N PRO A 90 11.61 6.63 30.84
CA PRO A 90 12.47 5.46 30.72
C PRO A 90 11.69 4.25 30.23
N PHE A 91 12.37 3.30 29.59
CA PHE A 91 11.77 2.01 29.26
C PHE A 91 11.40 1.28 30.55
N LEU A 92 10.26 0.58 30.53
CA LEU A 92 9.81 -0.25 31.63
C LEU A 92 10.32 -1.68 31.42
N PHE A 93 10.98 -2.25 32.44
CA PHE A 93 11.30 -3.68 32.45
C PHE A 93 10.00 -4.50 32.46
N ARG A 94 9.91 -5.48 31.56
CA ARG A 94 8.75 -6.37 31.47
C ARG A 94 8.98 -7.71 32.15
N LYS A 95 10.02 -8.42 31.72
CA LYS A 95 10.32 -9.79 32.14
C LYS A 95 11.73 -10.23 31.73
N LEU A 96 12.16 -11.34 32.31
CA LEU A 96 13.37 -12.08 31.96
C LEU A 96 12.97 -13.44 31.41
N GLU A 97 13.31 -13.73 30.15
CA GLU A 97 12.91 -14.97 29.49
C GLU A 97 14.07 -15.62 28.73
N TYR A 98 14.00 -16.94 28.55
CA TYR A 98 14.87 -17.70 27.67
C TYR A 98 14.12 -18.05 26.37
N VAL A 99 14.58 -17.53 25.24
CA VAL A 99 13.92 -17.70 23.92
C VAL A 99 14.96 -17.72 22.79
N HIS A 100 14.75 -18.58 21.78
CA HIS A 100 15.69 -18.76 20.66
C HIS A 100 17.16 -18.92 21.09
N GLU A 101 17.39 -19.78 22.08
CA GLU A 101 18.71 -20.07 22.66
C GLU A 101 19.41 -18.86 23.33
N LYS A 102 18.65 -17.82 23.67
CA LYS A 102 19.16 -16.63 24.35
C LYS A 102 18.37 -16.33 25.62
N LEU A 103 19.11 -15.99 26.67
CA LEU A 103 18.55 -15.36 27.87
C LEU A 103 18.43 -13.85 27.63
N ILE A 104 17.24 -13.29 27.75
CA ILE A 104 16.97 -11.89 27.39
C ILE A 104 16.24 -11.12 28.49
N TYR A 105 16.67 -9.88 28.71
CA TYR A 105 15.92 -8.89 29.49
C TYR A 105 15.05 -8.07 28.53
N GLN A 106 13.73 -8.15 28.70
CA GLN A 106 12.79 -7.45 27.83
C GLN A 106 12.34 -6.13 28.44
N PHE A 107 12.40 -5.07 27.64
CA PHE A 107 12.03 -3.71 28.01
C PHE A 107 11.01 -3.15 27.02
N THR A 108 10.06 -2.34 27.49
CA THR A 108 9.07 -1.68 26.62
C THR A 108 9.03 -0.19 26.82
N SER A 109 8.82 0.55 25.73
CA SER A 109 8.67 2.00 25.81
C SER A 109 7.36 2.34 26.50
N GLN A 110 7.42 3.26 27.47
CA GLN A 110 6.21 3.77 28.13
C GLN A 110 5.44 4.75 27.23
N GLU A 111 6.15 5.37 26.30
CA GLU A 111 5.61 6.29 25.30
C GLU A 111 5.61 5.61 23.92
N SER A 112 4.57 5.86 23.13
CA SER A 112 4.50 5.38 21.76
C SER A 112 5.53 6.11 20.90
N ILE A 113 6.16 5.37 19.98
CA ILE A 113 7.12 5.97 19.06
C ILE A 113 6.39 6.51 17.83
N PRO A 114 6.51 7.82 17.51
CA PRO A 114 5.86 8.38 16.32
C PRO A 114 6.32 7.66 15.05
N ASN A 115 5.35 7.21 14.23
CA ASN A 115 5.57 6.46 12.98
C ASN A 115 6.25 5.08 13.13
N TYR A 116 6.32 4.53 14.34
CA TYR A 116 6.75 3.14 14.54
C TYR A 116 5.62 2.18 14.15
N ASN A 117 5.92 1.28 13.21
CA ASN A 117 5.02 0.23 12.75
C ASN A 117 5.66 -1.13 13.08
N GLY A 118 5.92 -1.33 14.38
CA GLY A 118 6.47 -2.59 14.87
C GLY A 118 5.52 -3.72 14.54
N LYS A 119 6.02 -4.81 13.98
CA LYS A 119 5.20 -5.98 13.67
C LYS A 119 5.43 -7.05 14.71
N TYR A 120 4.38 -7.40 15.44
CA TYR A 120 4.40 -8.48 16.40
C TYR A 120 3.75 -9.72 15.77
N HIS A 121 4.42 -10.86 15.80
CA HIS A 121 3.95 -12.07 15.11
C HIS A 121 3.33 -13.06 16.11
N LEU A 122 2.05 -13.42 15.96
CA LEU A 122 1.44 -14.57 16.66
C LEU A 122 1.09 -15.66 15.63
N GLY A 123 2.08 -16.46 15.24
CA GLY A 123 1.92 -17.46 14.18
C GLY A 123 1.64 -16.82 12.81
N PRO A 124 0.51 -17.12 12.12
CA PRO A 124 0.20 -16.58 10.79
C PRO A 124 -0.38 -15.15 10.81
N VAL A 125 -0.54 -14.55 12.00
CA VAL A 125 -1.20 -13.25 12.20
C VAL A 125 -0.17 -12.22 12.67
N ASN A 126 -0.23 -11.01 12.09
CA ASN A 126 0.65 -9.89 12.45
C ASN A 126 -0.15 -8.80 13.16
N PHE A 127 0.41 -8.26 14.23
CA PHE A 127 -0.08 -7.07 14.90
C PHE A 127 0.82 -5.89 14.56
N ILE A 128 0.23 -4.71 14.53
CA ILE A 128 0.97 -3.46 14.53
C ILE A 128 1.04 -3.01 15.98
N VAL A 129 2.25 -2.77 16.49
CA VAL A 129 2.50 -2.22 17.81
C VAL A 129 3.18 -0.86 17.69
N ASP A 130 2.76 0.08 18.52
CA ASP A 130 3.24 1.47 18.58
C ASP A 130 4.25 1.70 19.71
N LYS A 131 4.32 0.77 20.67
CA LYS A 131 5.36 0.68 21.70
C LYS A 131 6.51 -0.19 21.21
N LEU A 132 7.73 0.31 21.39
CA LEU A 132 8.94 -0.42 21.06
C LEU A 132 9.26 -1.38 22.19
N VAL A 133 9.45 -2.64 21.84
CA VAL A 133 9.92 -3.67 22.76
C VAL A 133 11.36 -4.05 22.37
N LEU A 134 12.25 -3.99 23.34
CA LEU A 134 13.69 -4.21 23.20
C LEU A 134 14.12 -5.39 24.05
N ASP A 135 14.84 -6.32 23.45
CA ASP A 135 15.46 -7.45 24.13
C ASP A 135 16.96 -7.19 24.28
N VAL A 136 17.45 -7.19 25.52
CA VAL A 136 18.88 -7.16 25.82
C VAL A 136 19.36 -8.57 26.09
N ASP A 137 20.30 -9.05 25.29
CA ASP A 137 20.94 -10.35 25.49
C ASP A 137 21.76 -10.35 26.79
N ALA A 138 21.41 -11.22 27.73
CA ALA A 138 22.06 -11.32 29.03
C ALA A 138 23.52 -11.82 28.96
N ALA A 139 23.95 -12.42 27.86
CA ALA A 139 25.33 -12.85 27.66
C ALA A 139 26.21 -11.76 27.04
N THR A 140 25.66 -10.95 26.11
CA THR A 140 26.44 -10.02 25.29
C THR A 140 26.12 -8.54 25.51
N GLY A 141 24.97 -8.21 26.08
CA GLY A 141 24.45 -6.84 26.23
C GLY A 141 23.90 -6.24 24.94
N ASN A 142 23.90 -7.00 23.84
CA ASN A 142 23.38 -6.53 22.55
C ASN A 142 21.87 -6.31 22.62
N ILE A 143 21.38 -5.27 21.95
CA ILE A 143 19.95 -4.94 21.90
C ILE A 143 19.35 -5.40 20.58
N TYR A 144 18.25 -6.12 20.69
CA TYR A 144 17.41 -6.57 19.60
C TYR A 144 16.03 -5.92 19.70
N VAL A 145 15.37 -5.72 18.56
CA VAL A 145 13.94 -5.40 18.55
C VAL A 145 13.16 -6.70 18.67
N ALA A 146 12.23 -6.74 19.62
CA ALA A 146 11.36 -7.89 19.94
C ALA A 146 10.17 -8.01 18.97
N ASN A 147 10.45 -7.94 17.66
CA ASN A 147 9.46 -8.05 16.58
C ASN A 147 9.42 -9.46 15.96
N GLY A 148 10.04 -10.46 16.60
CA GLY A 148 9.91 -11.86 16.19
C GLY A 148 8.53 -12.43 16.52
N CYS A 149 8.31 -13.69 16.18
CA CYS A 149 7.19 -14.43 16.76
C CYS A 149 7.22 -14.38 18.29
N GLY A 150 6.11 -14.07 18.94
CA GLY A 150 6.01 -14.14 20.40
C GLY A 150 7.04 -13.29 21.14
N SER A 151 7.32 -12.07 20.67
CA SER A 151 8.35 -11.17 21.18
C SER A 151 9.79 -11.62 21.00
N ALA A 152 10.10 -12.68 20.25
CA ALA A 152 11.48 -13.14 20.19
C ALA A 152 12.44 -12.12 19.54
N PRO A 153 13.74 -12.15 19.88
CA PRO A 153 14.74 -11.24 19.32
C PRO A 153 14.75 -11.30 17.79
N GLY A 154 14.29 -10.23 17.15
CA GLY A 154 14.12 -10.17 15.70
C GLY A 154 15.33 -9.56 15.00
N GLN A 155 15.53 -8.26 15.17
CA GLN A 155 16.59 -7.50 14.49
C GLN A 155 17.56 -6.91 15.50
N LEU A 156 18.87 -7.19 15.33
CA LEU A 156 19.93 -6.53 16.10
C LEU A 156 19.97 -5.04 15.73
N ILE A 157 19.81 -4.17 16.72
CA ILE A 157 19.82 -2.70 16.53
C ILE A 157 20.97 -2.01 17.27
N TYR A 158 21.57 -2.69 18.25
CA TYR A 158 22.69 -2.13 19.00
C TYR A 158 23.67 -3.23 19.42
N LYS A 159 24.95 -3.02 19.13
CA LYS A 159 26.04 -3.85 19.67
C LYS A 159 26.65 -3.14 20.86
N TYR A 160 26.60 -3.78 22.02
CA TYR A 160 27.10 -3.20 23.26
C TYR A 160 28.62 -3.28 23.38
N ASN A 161 29.24 -2.20 23.86
CA ASN A 161 30.65 -2.18 24.25
C ASN A 161 30.80 -1.73 25.71
N ARG A 162 31.77 -2.30 26.43
CA ARG A 162 32.02 -2.02 27.85
C ARG A 162 32.35 -0.54 28.14
N SER A 163 32.89 0.18 27.16
CA SER A 163 33.15 1.62 27.28
C SER A 163 31.88 2.48 27.30
N ASP A 164 30.73 1.95 26.86
CA ASP A 164 29.49 2.72 26.73
C ASP A 164 28.85 3.07 28.08
N LEU A 165 29.22 2.36 29.15
CA LEU A 165 28.72 2.56 30.51
C LEU A 165 29.77 3.14 31.47
N SER A 166 30.93 3.62 30.97
CA SER A 166 32.04 4.09 31.83
C SER A 166 31.64 5.20 32.80
N ASP A 167 30.61 5.97 32.43
CA ASP A 167 30.19 7.19 33.14
C ASP A 167 28.87 6.99 33.90
N ILE A 168 28.33 5.75 33.95
CA ILE A 168 27.02 5.45 34.54
C ILE A 168 27.19 4.76 35.89
N ASN A 169 26.65 5.38 36.95
CA ASN A 169 26.63 4.80 38.28
C ASN A 169 25.59 3.66 38.36
N LEU A 170 26.07 2.42 38.49
CA LEU A 170 25.25 1.21 38.54
C LEU A 170 24.83 0.81 39.98
N ASN A 171 25.05 1.65 40.99
CA ASN A 171 24.72 1.33 42.38
C ASN A 171 23.22 1.44 42.74
N ASN A 172 22.33 1.65 41.76
CA ASN A 172 20.91 1.78 42.03
C ASN A 172 20.27 0.40 42.23
N LYS A 173 19.60 0.21 43.38
CA LYS A 173 18.80 -0.98 43.68
C LYS A 173 17.42 -0.87 43.04
N THR A 174 17.35 -1.02 41.72
CA THR A 174 16.07 -1.21 41.03
C THR A 174 15.58 -2.63 41.31
N VAL A 175 14.33 -2.77 41.74
CA VAL A 175 13.71 -4.09 41.97
C VAL A 175 13.11 -4.56 40.64
N PHE A 176 13.61 -5.68 40.11
CA PHE A 176 13.16 -6.26 38.85
C PHE A 176 12.20 -7.41 39.14
N ILE A 177 10.91 -7.20 38.88
CA ILE A 177 9.86 -8.19 39.08
C ILE A 177 9.46 -8.72 37.69
N SER A 178 9.53 -10.04 37.49
CA SER A 178 9.01 -10.65 36.25
C SER A 178 7.49 -10.54 36.19
N ASP A 179 6.93 -10.37 35.00
CA ASP A 179 5.48 -10.26 34.75
C ASP A 179 4.80 -9.14 35.54
N ASN A 180 5.37 -7.94 35.46
CA ASN A 180 4.82 -6.75 36.10
C ASN A 180 3.50 -6.30 35.44
N THR A 181 2.40 -7.00 35.77
CA THR A 181 1.03 -6.66 35.34
C THR A 181 0.24 -5.97 36.45
N ASN A 182 -0.57 -5.00 36.05
CA ASN A 182 -1.53 -4.30 36.90
C ASN A 182 -2.93 -4.97 36.94
N PHE A 183 -3.16 -6.01 36.12
CA PHE A 183 -4.47 -6.66 36.03
C PHE A 183 -4.53 -7.91 36.90
N ILE A 184 -5.05 -7.74 38.12
CA ILE A 184 -4.98 -8.74 39.19
C ILE A 184 -6.39 -9.10 39.67
N ALA A 185 -6.75 -10.37 39.54
CA ALA A 185 -8.00 -10.91 40.08
C ALA A 185 -7.78 -11.29 41.55
N ARG A 186 -8.21 -10.42 42.47
CA ARG A 186 -7.99 -10.57 43.92
C ARG A 186 -9.30 -10.69 44.69
N ARG A 187 -9.22 -11.25 45.89
CA ARG A 187 -10.33 -11.28 46.85
C ARG A 187 -10.46 -9.92 47.53
N THR A 188 -11.62 -9.28 47.38
CA THR A 188 -11.93 -7.95 47.96
C THR A 188 -12.84 -8.05 49.19
N GLY A 189 -13.59 -9.14 49.33
CA GLY A 189 -14.64 -9.30 50.35
C GLY A 189 -16.01 -8.78 49.92
N ASN A 190 -16.11 -8.18 48.73
CA ASN A 190 -17.38 -7.75 48.16
C ASN A 190 -18.18 -8.98 47.69
N LYS A 191 -19.50 -8.95 47.84
CA LYS A 191 -20.39 -9.98 47.31
C LYS A 191 -20.83 -9.58 45.90
N VAL A 192 -20.45 -10.37 44.90
CA VAL A 192 -20.87 -10.17 43.50
C VAL A 192 -22.23 -10.80 43.26
N ILE A 193 -23.15 -10.05 42.69
CA ILE A 193 -24.45 -10.56 42.26
C ILE A 193 -24.46 -10.53 40.73
N ILE A 194 -24.64 -11.68 40.09
CA ILE A 194 -24.70 -11.76 38.62
C ILE A 194 -26.11 -11.36 38.16
N ASP A 195 -26.37 -10.05 38.07
CA ASP A 195 -27.64 -9.49 37.59
C ASP A 195 -27.50 -8.74 36.25
N GLY A 196 -26.27 -8.63 35.75
CA GLY A 196 -25.91 -8.00 34.49
C GLY A 196 -25.73 -6.50 34.61
N ARG A 197 -25.69 -5.94 35.84
CA ARG A 197 -25.53 -4.50 36.11
C ARG A 197 -24.32 -4.28 37.02
N ILE A 198 -23.36 -3.51 36.50
CA ILE A 198 -22.13 -3.21 37.24
C ILE A 198 -22.41 -2.18 38.33
N ASN A 199 -22.42 -2.62 39.58
CA ASN A 199 -22.59 -1.77 40.75
C ASN A 199 -21.24 -1.37 41.37
N ASP A 200 -21.03 -0.08 41.60
CA ASP A 200 -19.79 0.48 42.18
C ASP A 200 -19.40 -0.15 43.52
N ASN A 201 -20.38 -0.56 44.33
CA ASN A 201 -20.11 -1.18 45.63
C ASN A 201 -19.60 -2.63 45.50
N GLU A 202 -20.04 -3.35 44.46
CA GLU A 202 -19.69 -4.76 44.22
C GLU A 202 -18.30 -4.88 43.59
N TRP A 203 -17.97 -3.94 42.70
CA TRP A 203 -16.73 -3.92 41.93
C TRP A 203 -15.67 -2.95 42.50
N LYS A 204 -15.90 -2.43 43.71
CA LYS A 204 -14.94 -1.53 44.39
C LYS A 204 -13.63 -2.25 44.68
N ASN A 205 -12.51 -1.62 44.33
CA ASN A 205 -11.15 -2.12 44.60
C ASN A 205 -10.83 -3.48 43.96
N THR A 206 -11.60 -3.95 42.98
CA THR A 206 -11.29 -5.18 42.23
C THR A 206 -10.19 -4.91 41.21
N GLY A 207 -9.71 -5.96 40.52
CA GLY A 207 -8.92 -5.76 39.31
C GLY A 207 -9.79 -5.01 38.29
N HIS A 208 -9.27 -3.94 37.71
CA HIS A 208 -9.99 -3.13 36.72
C HIS A 208 -9.01 -2.68 35.65
N LYS A 209 -9.37 -2.90 34.38
CA LYS A 209 -8.54 -2.51 33.25
C LYS A 209 -9.40 -2.15 32.05
N TYR A 210 -8.92 -1.16 31.30
CA TYR A 210 -9.48 -0.76 30.03
C TYR A 210 -8.77 -1.51 28.90
N PHE A 211 -9.54 -2.24 28.11
CA PHE A 211 -9.09 -2.93 26.90
C PHE A 211 -9.46 -2.07 25.69
N TYR A 212 -8.47 -1.51 25.03
CA TYR A 212 -8.67 -0.63 23.87
C TYR A 212 -8.46 -1.41 22.57
N LEU A 213 -9.44 -1.36 21.67
CA LEU A 213 -9.47 -2.09 20.40
C LEU A 213 -9.21 -1.20 19.18
N GLY A 214 -8.75 0.03 19.38
CA GLY A 214 -8.57 1.02 18.32
C GLY A 214 -9.88 1.69 17.90
N THR A 215 -9.93 2.25 16.69
CA THR A 215 -11.11 2.99 16.21
C THR A 215 -12.19 2.06 15.66
N TYR A 216 -13.44 2.21 16.10
CA TYR A 216 -14.59 1.52 15.51
C TYR A 216 -15.78 2.47 15.40
N LYS A 217 -16.66 2.19 14.45
CA LYS A 217 -18.09 2.53 14.43
C LYS A 217 -18.77 1.38 13.69
N ARG A 218 -20.01 1.01 14.03
CA ARG A 218 -20.74 -0.05 13.30
C ARG A 218 -20.78 0.30 11.81
N HIS A 219 -20.14 -0.53 11.00
CA HIS A 219 -20.10 -0.38 9.55
C HIS A 219 -20.34 -1.74 8.89
N LEU A 220 -20.89 -1.74 7.68
CA LEU A 220 -20.77 -2.91 6.79
C LEU A 220 -19.27 -3.15 6.56
N PRO A 221 -18.78 -4.40 6.27
CA PRO A 221 -17.36 -4.84 6.20
C PRO A 221 -16.43 -4.05 5.27
N SER A 222 -16.56 -2.74 5.21
CA SER A 222 -16.86 -2.01 3.98
C SER A 222 -16.62 -0.51 4.09
N GLU A 223 -17.08 0.11 5.16
CA GLU A 223 -16.86 1.53 5.37
C GLU A 223 -15.46 1.81 5.97
N PRO A 224 -14.80 2.94 5.62
CA PRO A 224 -13.54 3.34 6.26
C PRO A 224 -13.72 3.51 7.77
N HIS A 225 -12.74 3.05 8.55
CA HIS A 225 -12.70 3.26 10.00
C HIS A 225 -12.56 4.77 10.29
N THR A 226 -13.66 5.45 10.61
CA THR A 226 -13.65 6.84 11.10
C THR A 226 -13.91 6.85 12.61
N ALA A 227 -13.05 7.53 13.38
CA ALA A 227 -13.02 7.61 14.85
C ALA A 227 -14.42 7.81 15.47
N PRO A 228 -14.84 6.92 16.40
CA PRO A 228 -14.38 6.95 17.80
C PRO A 228 -13.58 5.72 18.26
N TYR A 229 -13.02 5.81 19.48
CA TYR A 229 -12.26 4.75 20.16
C TYR A 229 -13.19 3.70 20.75
N TYR A 230 -12.99 2.41 20.44
CA TYR A 230 -13.68 1.31 21.10
C TYR A 230 -12.84 0.83 22.26
N TYR A 231 -13.44 0.87 23.43
CA TYR A 231 -12.85 0.35 24.64
C TYR A 231 -13.88 -0.51 25.36
N ALA A 232 -13.40 -1.55 26.01
CA ALA A 232 -14.16 -2.28 27.00
C ALA A 232 -13.52 -2.07 28.36
N GLU A 233 -14.35 -1.78 29.34
CA GLU A 233 -13.91 -1.80 30.73
C GLU A 233 -14.12 -3.23 31.24
N VAL A 234 -13.07 -3.83 31.79
CA VAL A 234 -13.11 -5.18 32.32
C VAL A 234 -12.69 -5.15 33.78
N TRP A 235 -13.59 -5.63 34.65
CA TRP A 235 -13.31 -5.87 36.05
C TRP A 235 -13.15 -7.36 36.31
N THR A 236 -12.33 -7.72 37.30
CA THR A 236 -12.13 -9.10 37.71
C THR A 236 -11.85 -9.23 39.20
N GLN A 237 -12.40 -10.28 39.82
CA GLN A 237 -12.14 -10.65 41.21
C GLN A 237 -12.33 -12.15 41.43
N ILE A 238 -11.92 -12.66 42.60
CA ILE A 238 -12.04 -14.09 42.95
C ILE A 238 -12.63 -14.30 44.33
N ASP A 239 -13.27 -15.46 44.54
CA ASP A 239 -13.55 -16.01 45.87
C ASP A 239 -12.81 -17.35 46.09
N ASP A 240 -13.38 -18.28 46.87
CA ASP A 240 -12.76 -19.58 47.14
C ASP A 240 -13.01 -20.59 46.02
N ASN A 241 -14.09 -20.40 45.25
CA ASN A 241 -14.60 -21.36 44.28
C ASN A 241 -14.57 -20.80 42.86
N ASN A 242 -14.83 -19.50 42.67
CA ASN A 242 -15.06 -18.88 41.37
C ASN A 242 -14.17 -17.66 41.12
N ILE A 243 -13.93 -17.41 39.83
CA ILE A 243 -13.47 -16.13 39.30
C ILE A 243 -14.65 -15.40 38.66
N TYR A 244 -14.69 -14.09 38.85
CA TYR A 244 -15.76 -13.20 38.37
C TYR A 244 -15.19 -12.20 37.39
N PHE A 245 -15.95 -11.91 36.35
CA PHE A 245 -15.67 -10.85 35.39
C PHE A 245 -16.91 -9.98 35.18
N ALA A 246 -16.69 -8.67 35.10
CA ALA A 246 -17.66 -7.74 34.55
C ALA A 246 -17.07 -7.04 33.33
N VAL A 247 -17.87 -6.88 32.28
CA VAL A 247 -17.47 -6.23 31.03
C VAL A 247 -18.50 -5.17 30.67
N LYS A 248 -18.02 -3.95 30.41
CA LYS A 248 -18.84 -2.84 29.90
C LYS A 248 -18.32 -2.41 28.54
N THR A 249 -19.20 -2.33 27.55
CA THR A 249 -18.81 -2.00 26.17
C THR A 249 -19.96 -1.39 25.37
N ASP A 250 -19.65 -0.53 24.41
CA ASP A 250 -20.57 0.11 23.47
C ASP A 250 -20.67 -0.65 22.12
N THR A 251 -20.17 -1.88 22.04
CA THR A 251 -20.24 -2.72 20.84
C THR A 251 -21.64 -3.31 20.58
N PRO A 252 -22.21 -3.13 19.37
CA PRO A 252 -23.54 -3.63 19.03
C PRO A 252 -23.59 -5.11 18.62
N ASN A 253 -22.52 -5.91 18.78
CA ASN A 253 -22.41 -7.25 18.17
C ASN A 253 -21.98 -8.35 19.16
N TRP A 254 -20.68 -8.59 19.35
CA TRP A 254 -20.15 -9.44 20.43
C TRP A 254 -18.74 -9.03 20.84
N VAL A 255 -18.37 -9.40 22.07
CA VAL A 255 -17.01 -9.36 22.61
C VAL A 255 -16.63 -10.71 23.20
N GLY A 256 -15.34 -11.00 23.23
CA GLY A 256 -14.80 -12.26 23.74
C GLY A 256 -13.61 -12.03 24.65
N LEU A 257 -13.57 -12.74 25.77
CA LEU A 257 -12.38 -12.84 26.61
C LEU A 257 -11.77 -14.22 26.39
N MET A 258 -10.59 -14.27 25.78
CA MET A 258 -9.85 -15.51 25.52
C MET A 258 -8.70 -15.66 26.49
N PHE A 259 -8.44 -16.89 26.92
CA PHE A 259 -7.42 -17.21 27.90
C PHE A 259 -6.46 -18.30 27.41
N LYS A 260 -5.19 -18.18 27.80
CA LYS A 260 -4.16 -19.23 27.68
C LYS A 260 -3.39 -19.38 28.99
N ASP A 261 -2.91 -20.60 29.22
CA ASP A 261 -2.27 -21.04 30.46
C ASP A 261 -0.80 -20.63 30.59
N ASP A 262 -0.11 -20.46 29.45
CA ASP A 262 1.28 -20.00 29.38
C ASP A 262 1.35 -18.54 28.86
N PRO A 263 1.81 -17.59 29.69
CA PRO A 263 1.94 -16.19 29.29
C PRO A 263 3.05 -15.93 28.26
N ASN A 264 3.95 -16.89 28.00
CA ASN A 264 5.12 -16.74 27.13
C ASN A 264 4.99 -17.44 25.78
N LEU A 265 3.97 -18.29 25.61
CA LEU A 265 3.67 -18.93 24.33
C LEU A 265 2.99 -17.96 23.37
N GLY A 266 3.76 -17.31 22.50
CA GLY A 266 3.28 -16.37 21.47
C GLY A 266 2.57 -17.02 20.27
N MET A 267 1.94 -18.17 20.43
CA MET A 267 1.17 -18.81 19.37
C MET A 267 -0.33 -18.63 19.62
N LEU A 268 -1.04 -18.18 18.60
CA LEU A 268 -2.49 -18.02 18.64
C LEU A 268 -3.22 -19.35 18.98
N GLY A 269 -2.67 -20.49 18.57
CA GLY A 269 -3.20 -21.82 18.88
C GLY A 269 -3.08 -22.25 20.35
N SER A 270 -2.39 -21.46 21.19
CA SER A 270 -2.23 -21.75 22.61
C SER A 270 -3.38 -21.21 23.47
N TYR A 271 -4.23 -20.35 22.91
CA TYR A 271 -5.51 -20.03 23.55
C TYR A 271 -6.38 -21.27 23.52
N VAL A 272 -6.98 -21.60 24.67
CA VAL A 272 -7.80 -22.81 24.84
C VAL A 272 -9.20 -22.45 25.31
N ASP A 273 -9.36 -21.45 26.17
CA ASP A 273 -10.63 -21.08 26.80
C ASP A 273 -11.11 -19.69 26.30
N ALA A 274 -12.41 -19.50 26.08
CA ALA A 274 -12.99 -18.23 25.68
C ALA A 274 -14.45 -18.02 26.16
N LYS A 275 -14.73 -16.90 26.82
CA LYS A 275 -16.10 -16.49 27.16
C LYS A 275 -16.59 -15.40 26.20
N VAL A 276 -17.71 -15.63 25.51
CA VAL A 276 -18.26 -14.73 24.47
C VAL A 276 -19.57 -14.10 24.91
N MET A 277 -19.64 -12.78 24.83
CA MET A 277 -20.78 -11.95 25.23
C MET A 277 -21.37 -11.25 23.98
N LYS A 278 -22.67 -11.39 23.73
CA LYS A 278 -23.37 -10.84 22.56
C LYS A 278 -24.25 -9.64 22.94
N SER A 279 -24.50 -8.73 22.01
CA SER A 279 -25.34 -7.54 22.24
C SER A 279 -26.81 -7.83 22.54
N ASN A 280 -27.28 -9.06 22.31
CA ASN A 280 -28.59 -9.52 22.76
C ASN A 280 -28.62 -9.90 24.26
N GLY A 281 -27.50 -9.77 24.99
CA GLY A 281 -27.37 -10.11 26.40
C GLY A 281 -26.89 -11.55 26.67
N ASP A 282 -26.71 -12.37 25.64
CA ASP A 282 -26.26 -13.76 25.80
C ASP A 282 -24.77 -13.83 26.11
N ILE A 283 -24.41 -14.66 27.08
CA ILE A 283 -23.03 -15.00 27.41
C ILE A 283 -22.89 -16.52 27.21
N THR A 284 -21.85 -16.95 26.50
CA THR A 284 -21.65 -18.36 26.15
C THR A 284 -20.23 -18.81 26.43
N ASP A 285 -20.13 -20.03 26.97
CA ASP A 285 -18.86 -20.72 27.14
C ASP A 285 -18.38 -21.36 25.84
N ARG A 286 -17.11 -21.13 25.50
CA ARG A 286 -16.49 -21.52 24.25
C ARG A 286 -15.02 -21.83 24.44
N PHE A 287 -14.48 -22.58 23.49
CA PHE A 287 -13.06 -22.88 23.45
C PHE A 287 -12.49 -22.63 22.07
N PHE A 288 -11.20 -22.30 22.04
CA PHE A 288 -10.50 -21.99 20.82
C PHE A 288 -10.04 -23.28 20.15
N THR A 289 -10.40 -23.47 18.88
CA THR A 289 -10.05 -24.69 18.17
C THR A 289 -9.86 -24.43 16.69
N GLN A 290 -9.32 -25.43 16.01
CA GLN A 290 -8.94 -25.35 14.62
C GLN A 290 -9.72 -26.36 13.79
N ARG A 291 -10.40 -25.92 12.73
CA ARG A 291 -11.05 -26.82 11.78
C ARG A 291 -10.00 -27.60 10.98
N LYS A 292 -10.42 -28.68 10.32
CA LYS A 292 -9.56 -29.54 9.45
C LYS A 292 -8.80 -28.75 8.38
N ASP A 293 -9.32 -27.59 8.03
CA ASP A 293 -8.80 -26.70 7.02
C ASP A 293 -7.86 -25.60 7.55
N LYS A 294 -7.51 -25.74 8.81
CA LYS A 294 -6.67 -24.90 9.63
C LYS A 294 -7.35 -23.59 10.10
N THR A 295 -8.60 -23.30 9.75
CA THR A 295 -9.28 -22.09 10.26
C THR A 295 -9.47 -22.18 11.77
N PHE A 296 -9.13 -21.12 12.49
CA PHE A 296 -9.40 -21.04 13.92
C PHE A 296 -10.80 -20.45 14.16
N PHE A 297 -11.51 -21.02 15.12
CA PHE A 297 -12.84 -20.56 15.50
C PHE A 297 -13.10 -20.85 16.98
N LEU A 298 -14.09 -20.15 17.55
CA LEU A 298 -14.59 -20.44 18.88
C LEU A 298 -15.70 -21.47 18.74
N GLN A 299 -15.48 -22.66 19.28
CA GLN A 299 -16.49 -23.70 19.33
C GLN A 299 -17.27 -23.58 20.63
N LYS A 300 -18.59 -23.77 20.59
CA LYS A 300 -19.41 -23.77 21.81
C LYS A 300 -19.00 -24.94 22.69
N ASP A 301 -18.75 -24.67 23.97
CA ASP A 301 -18.56 -25.72 24.95
C ASP A 301 -19.91 -26.38 25.30
N LYS A 302 -19.91 -27.71 25.42
CA LYS A 302 -21.09 -28.47 25.82
C LYS A 302 -21.27 -28.52 27.33
N ILE A 303 -20.18 -28.37 28.08
CA ILE A 303 -20.20 -28.35 29.53
C ILE A 303 -20.19 -26.86 29.91
N ASP A 304 -21.37 -26.33 30.25
CA ASP A 304 -21.54 -24.92 30.56
C ASP A 304 -21.51 -24.72 32.07
N ASN A 305 -20.34 -24.29 32.58
CA ASN A 305 -20.13 -24.04 34.01
C ASN A 305 -20.19 -22.55 34.36
N ILE A 306 -20.67 -21.70 33.44
CA ILE A 306 -20.73 -20.26 33.67
C ILE A 306 -22.09 -19.87 34.29
N THR A 307 -22.04 -19.02 35.31
CA THR A 307 -23.20 -18.25 35.76
C THR A 307 -23.07 -16.86 35.18
N ALA A 308 -24.02 -16.41 34.36
CA ALA A 308 -23.82 -15.22 33.54
C ALA A 308 -25.12 -14.44 33.28
N LYS A 309 -25.03 -13.11 33.19
CA LYS A 309 -26.14 -12.22 32.85
C LYS A 309 -25.64 -10.99 32.08
N GLY A 310 -26.35 -10.64 31.00
CA GLY A 310 -26.14 -9.40 30.25
C GLY A 310 -27.35 -8.46 30.33
N ALA A 311 -27.09 -7.15 30.21
CA ALA A 311 -28.12 -6.12 30.17
C ALA A 311 -27.79 -5.03 29.14
N ASP A 312 -28.82 -4.56 28.43
CA ASP A 312 -28.78 -3.37 27.56
C ASP A 312 -29.13 -2.12 28.38
N GLN A 313 -28.28 -1.10 28.34
CA GLN A 313 -28.44 0.17 29.06
C GLN A 313 -28.72 1.36 28.13
N GLY A 314 -29.13 1.10 26.88
CA GLY A 314 -29.48 2.12 25.88
C GLY A 314 -28.27 2.71 25.13
N ASP A 315 -27.22 3.09 25.87
CA ASP A 315 -25.99 3.66 25.31
C ASP A 315 -24.80 2.67 25.32
N PHE A 316 -24.89 1.59 26.10
CA PHE A 316 -23.85 0.56 26.25
C PHE A 316 -24.44 -0.77 26.76
N TYR A 317 -23.68 -1.86 26.61
CA TYR A 317 -23.97 -3.19 27.12
C TYR A 317 -23.10 -3.51 28.33
N THR A 318 -23.69 -4.17 29.32
CA THR A 318 -22.99 -4.71 30.50
C THR A 318 -23.17 -6.21 30.60
N TYR A 319 -22.10 -6.89 30.97
CA TYR A 319 -22.05 -8.34 31.13
C TYR A 319 -21.39 -8.67 32.45
N GLU A 320 -22.00 -9.56 33.22
CA GLU A 320 -21.40 -10.14 34.42
C GLU A 320 -21.42 -11.66 34.29
N PHE A 321 -20.30 -12.29 34.57
CA PHE A 321 -20.23 -13.74 34.57
C PHE A 321 -19.19 -14.27 35.55
N SER A 322 -19.41 -15.50 36.01
CA SER A 322 -18.52 -16.23 36.91
C SER A 322 -18.38 -17.67 36.47
N PHE A 323 -17.20 -18.24 36.69
CA PHE A 323 -16.94 -19.65 36.42
C PHE A 323 -15.93 -20.22 37.45
N PRO A 324 -15.87 -21.56 37.62
CA PRO A 324 -15.05 -22.18 38.67
C PRO A 324 -13.55 -21.95 38.48
N LEU A 325 -12.82 -21.69 39.56
CA LEU A 325 -11.34 -21.65 39.58
C LEU A 325 -10.73 -23.01 39.24
N LYS A 326 -11.42 -24.09 39.63
CA LYS A 326 -11.06 -25.47 39.29
C LYS A 326 -12.18 -26.08 38.47
N THR A 327 -11.82 -26.57 37.30
CA THR A 327 -12.73 -27.21 36.35
C THR A 327 -12.24 -28.62 36.04
N GLY A 328 -13.17 -29.54 35.81
CA GLY A 328 -12.88 -30.87 35.28
C GLY A 328 -12.95 -30.91 33.75
N ASP A 329 -13.31 -29.79 33.11
CA ASP A 329 -13.32 -29.66 31.66
C ASP A 329 -11.88 -29.45 31.15
N THR A 330 -11.53 -30.17 30.10
CA THR A 330 -10.24 -30.07 29.43
C THR A 330 -10.11 -28.85 28.51
N HIS A 331 -11.21 -28.16 28.20
CA HIS A 331 -11.23 -26.96 27.36
C HIS A 331 -11.22 -25.65 28.16
N ASP A 332 -11.51 -25.72 29.46
CA ASP A 332 -11.46 -24.57 30.38
C ASP A 332 -10.07 -24.42 31.01
N ILE A 333 -9.70 -23.19 31.37
CA ILE A 333 -8.51 -22.95 32.17
C ILE A 333 -8.82 -23.07 33.66
N ALA A 334 -8.07 -23.94 34.33
CA ALA A 334 -8.00 -23.95 35.79
C ALA A 334 -7.11 -22.79 36.28
N PHE A 335 -7.73 -21.79 36.91
CA PHE A 335 -7.06 -20.63 37.47
C PHE A 335 -6.53 -20.90 38.88
N GLU A 336 -5.21 -20.88 39.02
CA GLU A 336 -4.50 -21.14 40.28
C GLU A 336 -4.05 -19.83 40.93
N LYS A 337 -4.32 -19.69 42.24
CA LYS A 337 -3.84 -18.54 43.03
C LYS A 337 -2.31 -18.49 42.98
N GLY A 338 -1.76 -17.32 42.64
CA GLY A 338 -0.33 -17.06 42.54
C GLY A 338 0.25 -17.21 41.12
N ARG A 339 -0.50 -17.77 40.17
CA ARG A 339 -0.07 -17.97 38.78
C ARG A 339 -0.52 -16.82 37.87
N ALA A 340 0.25 -16.61 36.79
CA ALA A 340 -0.04 -15.68 35.73
C ALA A 340 -0.56 -16.42 34.48
N TYR A 341 -1.48 -15.78 33.78
CA TYR A 341 -2.13 -16.27 32.57
C TYR A 341 -2.16 -15.13 31.55
N ASN A 342 -2.35 -15.46 30.28
CA ASN A 342 -2.58 -14.43 29.27
C ASN A 342 -4.04 -14.37 28.89
N MET A 343 -4.50 -13.14 28.72
CA MET A 343 -5.83 -12.81 28.29
C MET A 343 -5.78 -11.94 27.04
N LEU A 344 -6.66 -12.26 26.10
CA LEU A 344 -6.84 -11.49 24.87
C LEU A 344 -8.31 -11.08 24.78
N PHE A 345 -8.55 -9.78 24.66
CA PHE A 345 -9.89 -9.25 24.44
C PHE A 345 -10.18 -9.17 22.94
N LEU A 346 -11.32 -9.70 22.52
CA LEU A 346 -11.81 -9.70 21.15
C LEU A 346 -13.11 -8.92 21.01
N ALA A 347 -13.35 -8.33 19.83
CA ALA A 347 -14.68 -7.89 19.42
C ALA A 347 -14.95 -8.28 17.97
N GLY A 348 -16.20 -8.58 17.63
CA GLY A 348 -16.62 -8.90 16.27
C GLY A 348 -17.66 -7.93 15.70
N ASN A 349 -17.75 -7.86 14.38
CA ASN A 349 -18.70 -6.99 13.66
C ASN A 349 -20.05 -7.66 13.30
N THR A 350 -20.20 -8.95 13.56
CA THR A 350 -21.41 -9.75 13.33
C THR A 350 -21.99 -10.22 14.65
N LEU A 351 -23.27 -10.59 14.74
CA LEU A 351 -23.86 -11.21 15.96
C LEU A 351 -23.31 -12.62 16.25
N GLU A 352 -22.79 -13.27 15.22
CA GLU A 352 -22.24 -14.63 15.29
C GLU A 352 -20.75 -14.64 14.92
N HIS A 353 -19.94 -15.24 15.77
CA HIS A 353 -18.48 -15.38 15.65
C HIS A 353 -18.02 -16.54 14.72
N TYR A 354 -18.63 -16.70 13.54
CA TYR A 354 -18.38 -17.84 12.64
C TYR A 354 -16.95 -17.87 12.08
N GLY A 355 -16.02 -18.44 12.84
CA GLY A 355 -14.59 -18.36 12.53
C GLY A 355 -14.01 -17.06 13.08
N ILE A 356 -13.00 -17.18 13.94
CA ILE A 356 -12.25 -16.01 14.43
C ILE A 356 -11.15 -15.69 13.41
N PHE A 357 -10.58 -16.74 12.79
CA PHE A 357 -9.52 -16.64 11.79
C PHE A 357 -9.70 -17.71 10.71
N THR A 358 -10.18 -17.34 9.53
CA THR A 358 -10.28 -18.33 8.44
C THR A 358 -8.95 -18.52 7.70
N LEU A 359 -8.39 -19.74 7.72
CA LEU A 359 -7.19 -20.14 6.97
C LEU A 359 -7.52 -20.59 5.54
N ASN A 360 -6.89 -19.96 4.54
CA ASN A 360 -7.30 -19.97 3.13
C ASN A 360 -7.58 -21.32 2.42
N LYS A 361 -7.07 -22.48 2.87
CA LYS A 361 -7.36 -23.78 2.19
C LYS A 361 -8.75 -24.34 2.53
N ALA A 362 -9.33 -23.90 3.64
CA ALA A 362 -10.71 -24.12 4.09
C ALA A 362 -11.80 -23.65 3.17
N HIS A 363 -11.52 -22.49 2.61
CA HIS A 363 -12.50 -21.69 1.93
C HIS A 363 -12.77 -22.21 0.51
N LYS A 364 -11.99 -23.20 0.05
CA LYS A 364 -12.08 -23.67 -1.33
C LYS A 364 -13.23 -24.63 -1.58
N ASN A 365 -13.67 -25.37 -0.55
CA ASN A 365 -14.69 -26.42 -0.66
C ASN A 365 -15.86 -26.23 0.31
N HIS A 366 -15.97 -25.10 1.01
CA HIS A 366 -17.10 -24.84 1.89
C HIS A 366 -18.22 -24.19 1.05
N ASP A 367 -19.36 -24.88 0.93
CA ASP A 367 -20.52 -24.39 0.20
C ASP A 367 -21.08 -23.13 0.87
N HIS A 368 -20.99 -22.01 0.16
CA HIS A 368 -21.41 -20.68 0.60
C HIS A 368 -22.94 -20.53 0.72
N SER A 369 -23.72 -21.55 0.36
CA SER A 369 -25.18 -21.45 0.31
C SER A 369 -25.90 -21.66 1.65
N LYS A 370 -25.25 -22.23 2.69
CA LYS A 370 -25.97 -22.65 3.92
C LYS A 370 -25.55 -22.04 5.26
N ASN A 371 -24.41 -21.37 5.43
CA ASN A 371 -24.01 -20.98 6.81
C ASN A 371 -23.16 -19.72 7.04
N ASN A 372 -23.05 -18.76 6.11
CA ASN A 372 -22.50 -17.43 6.45
C ASN A 372 -22.79 -16.39 5.37
N ARG A 373 -23.66 -15.42 5.66
CA ARG A 373 -24.00 -14.31 4.74
C ARG A 373 -23.27 -12.99 5.05
N GLU A 374 -22.44 -12.93 6.10
CA GLU A 374 -21.73 -11.71 6.51
C GLU A 374 -20.24 -12.01 6.78
N HIS A 375 -19.34 -11.15 6.29
CA HIS A 375 -17.90 -11.26 6.57
C HIS A 375 -17.64 -10.86 8.03
N ALA A 376 -17.16 -11.81 8.85
CA ALA A 376 -16.81 -11.56 10.24
C ALA A 376 -15.40 -10.94 10.33
N ASP A 377 -15.35 -9.66 10.72
CA ASP A 377 -14.13 -8.97 11.14
C ASP A 377 -14.02 -9.07 12.66
N VAL A 378 -12.83 -9.43 13.15
CA VAL A 378 -12.52 -9.54 14.58
C VAL A 378 -11.34 -8.64 14.92
N TRP A 379 -11.47 -7.83 15.96
CA TRP A 379 -10.40 -7.00 16.53
C TRP A 379 -9.87 -7.63 17.82
N ALA A 380 -8.61 -7.39 18.17
CA ALA A 380 -8.08 -7.72 19.50
C ALA A 380 -7.33 -6.58 20.16
N SER A 381 -7.28 -6.64 21.49
CA SER A 381 -6.33 -5.92 22.30
C SER A 381 -4.91 -6.49 22.10
N THR A 382 -3.92 -5.81 22.68
CA THR A 382 -2.65 -6.46 23.04
C THR A 382 -2.89 -7.66 23.95
N GLU A 383 -1.98 -8.65 23.93
CA GLU A 383 -2.00 -9.72 24.94
C GLU A 383 -1.74 -9.09 26.31
N GLU A 384 -2.65 -9.29 27.26
CA GLU A 384 -2.52 -8.78 28.62
C GLU A 384 -2.31 -9.94 29.60
N ILE A 385 -1.29 -9.83 30.44
CA ILE A 385 -1.05 -10.80 31.50
C ILE A 385 -2.09 -10.51 32.61
N ILE A 386 -2.88 -11.52 33.00
CA ILE A 386 -3.74 -11.50 34.19
C ILE A 386 -3.12 -12.37 35.28
N ARG A 387 -3.05 -11.85 36.51
CA ARG A 387 -2.53 -12.60 37.66
C ARG A 387 -3.65 -12.89 38.66
N ILE A 388 -3.68 -14.13 39.17
CA ILE A 388 -4.70 -14.57 40.12
C ILE A 388 -4.14 -14.47 41.54
N GLY A 389 -4.87 -13.82 42.45
CA GLY A 389 -4.48 -13.66 43.85
C GLY A 389 -3.69 -12.39 44.13
N THR A 390 -2.47 -12.54 44.65
CA THR A 390 -1.59 -11.41 45.04
C THR A 390 -0.53 -11.13 43.99
N PRO A 391 -0.02 -9.89 43.89
CA PRO A 391 1.09 -9.55 42.98
C PRO A 391 2.34 -10.38 43.31
N ALA A 392 3.27 -10.47 42.37
CA ALA A 392 4.52 -11.19 42.57
C ALA A 392 5.24 -10.66 43.82
N GLY A 393 5.40 -11.55 44.81
CA GLY A 393 6.03 -11.23 46.09
C GLY A 393 7.54 -11.38 46.06
N ASN A 394 8.14 -11.81 44.95
CA ASN A 394 9.59 -11.99 44.80
C ASN A 394 10.11 -11.31 43.51
N ASP A 395 11.37 -10.89 43.52
CA ASP A 395 12.08 -10.41 42.33
C ASP A 395 12.64 -11.56 41.47
N ILE A 396 13.25 -11.24 40.32
CA ILE A 396 13.90 -12.21 39.42
C ILE A 396 15.09 -12.96 40.06
N PHE A 397 15.50 -12.60 41.28
CA PHE A 397 16.56 -13.25 42.04
C PHE A 397 16.03 -14.13 43.18
N GLY A 398 14.70 -14.23 43.33
CA GLY A 398 14.03 -15.00 44.37
C GLY A 398 13.90 -14.30 45.72
N HIS A 399 14.25 -13.01 45.83
CA HIS A 399 14.13 -12.25 47.07
C HIS A 399 12.72 -11.70 47.26
N ALA A 400 12.20 -11.73 48.49
CA ALA A 400 10.90 -11.17 48.79
C ALA A 400 10.85 -9.63 48.64
N VAL A 401 9.82 -9.12 47.98
CA VAL A 401 9.58 -7.70 47.67
C VAL A 401 8.17 -7.29 48.06
N LYS A 402 8.01 -6.03 48.50
CA LYS A 402 6.68 -5.47 48.82
C LYS A 402 5.94 -5.12 47.53
N PRO A 403 4.75 -5.70 47.28
CA PRO A 403 4.00 -5.41 46.07
C PRO A 403 3.39 -4.01 46.09
N VAL A 404 3.45 -3.31 44.95
CA VAL A 404 2.87 -1.98 44.77
C VAL A 404 1.51 -2.13 44.06
N PHE A 405 0.41 -1.80 44.75
CA PHE A 405 -0.97 -1.90 44.22
C PHE A 405 -1.44 -0.62 43.50
N THR A 406 -0.57 0.04 42.72
CA THR A 406 -0.99 1.23 41.98
C THR A 406 -1.72 0.85 40.70
N SER A 407 -2.94 1.38 40.51
CA SER A 407 -3.64 1.34 39.23
C SER A 407 -2.82 2.10 38.18
N TYR A 408 -2.03 1.38 37.38
CA TYR A 408 -1.45 1.98 36.17
C TYR A 408 -2.60 2.19 35.17
N VAL A 409 -2.86 3.45 34.81
CA VAL A 409 -3.69 3.77 33.65
C VAL A 409 -2.96 3.19 32.44
N SER A 410 -3.67 2.39 31.64
CA SER A 410 -3.21 1.95 30.32
C SER A 410 -2.56 3.15 29.61
N GLY A 411 -1.28 3.02 29.25
CA GLY A 411 -0.53 4.09 28.60
C GLY A 411 -0.95 4.26 27.14
N PHE A 412 -2.19 4.72 26.93
CA PHE A 412 -2.77 5.03 25.64
C PHE A 412 -3.14 6.52 25.58
N ASP A 413 -2.75 7.14 24.48
CA ASP A 413 -3.03 8.53 24.09
C ASP A 413 -4.28 8.51 23.18
N PRO A 414 -5.42 9.11 23.59
CA PRO A 414 -6.66 9.16 22.80
C PRO A 414 -6.57 10.05 21.56
N ALA A 415 -5.38 10.27 21.02
CA ALA A 415 -5.11 10.93 19.75
C ALA A 415 -4.64 9.97 18.62
N LYS A 416 -4.48 8.65 18.85
CA LYS A 416 -3.75 7.78 17.89
C LYS A 416 -4.38 6.40 17.63
N ASN A 417 -4.49 6.08 16.34
CA ASN A 417 -5.00 4.82 15.77
C ASN A 417 -3.92 3.73 15.78
N ASN A 418 -4.27 2.50 16.19
CA ASN A 418 -3.90 1.21 15.55
C ASN A 418 -3.73 0.06 16.56
N ASN A 419 -4.80 -0.70 16.82
CA ASN A 419 -4.74 -2.08 17.30
C ASN A 419 -5.65 -2.93 16.38
N HIS A 420 -5.21 -3.14 15.13
CA HIS A 420 -5.94 -3.94 14.14
C HIS A 420 -5.21 -5.25 13.89
N PHE A 421 -5.94 -6.38 13.89
CA PHE A 421 -5.43 -7.61 13.34
C PHE A 421 -5.29 -7.47 11.83
N HIS A 422 -4.05 -7.55 11.35
CA HIS A 422 -3.81 -7.84 9.95
C HIS A 422 -3.44 -9.31 9.85
N TYR A 423 -4.34 -10.11 9.28
CA TYR A 423 -3.89 -11.37 8.71
C TYR A 423 -2.80 -11.01 7.70
N ALA A 424 -1.64 -11.67 7.77
CA ALA A 424 -0.66 -11.63 6.70
C ALA A 424 -1.30 -12.33 5.49
N HIS A 425 -2.15 -11.60 4.75
CA HIS A 425 -2.97 -12.12 3.66
C HIS A 425 -2.12 -12.60 2.46
N ASN A 426 -0.80 -12.49 2.54
CA ASN A 426 0.11 -13.11 1.60
C ASN A 426 0.79 -14.31 2.26
N THR A 427 0.02 -15.38 2.48
CA THR A 427 0.55 -16.69 2.81
C THR A 427 1.78 -16.98 1.94
N ALA A 428 2.85 -17.52 2.53
CA ALA A 428 4.04 -17.96 1.81
C ALA A 428 3.72 -18.86 0.59
N GLY A 429 2.51 -19.46 0.52
CA GLY A 429 1.97 -20.16 -0.66
C GLY A 429 1.51 -19.26 -1.82
N ASN A 430 0.89 -18.10 -1.55
CA ASN A 430 0.53 -17.12 -2.58
C ASN A 430 1.72 -16.21 -2.92
N PHE A 431 2.55 -15.87 -1.95
CA PHE A 431 3.85 -15.25 -2.22
C PHE A 431 4.74 -16.20 -3.02
N SER A 432 4.82 -17.50 -2.70
CA SER A 432 5.58 -18.44 -3.53
C SER A 432 4.98 -18.59 -4.91
N LYS A 433 3.65 -18.68 -5.09
CA LYS A 433 3.02 -18.69 -6.43
C LYS A 433 3.24 -17.39 -7.21
N ARG A 434 3.08 -16.23 -6.59
CA ARG A 434 3.36 -14.92 -7.23
C ARG A 434 4.83 -14.74 -7.50
N THR A 435 5.72 -15.19 -6.61
CA THR A 435 7.17 -15.16 -6.80
C THR A 435 7.58 -16.16 -7.87
N LEU A 436 6.98 -17.33 -7.94
CA LEU A 436 7.27 -18.37 -8.94
C LEU A 436 6.71 -17.97 -10.30
N PHE A 437 5.54 -17.35 -10.34
CA PHE A 437 4.98 -16.72 -11.54
C PHE A 437 5.77 -15.48 -11.96
N ALA A 438 6.15 -14.58 -11.04
CA ALA A 438 7.01 -13.44 -11.34
C ALA A 438 8.40 -13.88 -11.81
N LYS A 439 8.96 -14.94 -11.23
CA LYS A 439 10.20 -15.60 -11.70
C LYS A 439 10.00 -16.18 -13.09
N PHE A 440 8.90 -16.89 -13.35
CA PHE A 440 8.55 -17.41 -14.67
C PHE A 440 8.43 -16.28 -15.70
N ILE A 441 7.70 -15.21 -15.38
CA ILE A 441 7.51 -14.04 -16.24
C ILE A 441 8.81 -13.26 -16.45
N SER A 442 9.68 -13.20 -15.44
CA SER A 442 11.02 -12.61 -15.55
C SER A 442 11.87 -13.41 -16.52
N TRP A 443 11.93 -14.75 -16.37
CA TRP A 443 12.61 -15.63 -17.31
C TRP A 443 11.99 -15.58 -18.71
N PHE A 444 10.67 -15.53 -18.81
CA PHE A 444 9.97 -15.38 -20.09
C PHE A 444 10.30 -14.04 -20.77
N SER A 445 10.43 -12.95 -20.00
CA SER A 445 10.85 -11.64 -20.51
C SER A 445 12.30 -11.66 -21.00
N VAL A 446 13.19 -12.38 -20.32
CA VAL A 446 14.57 -12.63 -20.76
C VAL A 446 14.57 -13.43 -22.06
N ILE A 447 13.85 -14.55 -22.12
CA ILE A 447 13.74 -15.39 -23.32
C ILE A 447 13.17 -14.58 -24.48
N MET A 448 12.07 -13.85 -24.28
CA MET A 448 11.45 -13.00 -25.30
C MET A 448 12.43 -11.94 -25.82
N SER A 449 13.22 -11.32 -24.92
CA SER A 449 14.23 -10.34 -25.30
C SER A 449 15.34 -10.97 -26.14
N LEU A 450 15.81 -12.17 -25.77
CA LEU A 450 16.82 -12.93 -26.52
C LEU A 450 16.28 -13.41 -27.88
N SER A 451 15.08 -13.97 -27.92
CA SER A 451 14.39 -14.38 -29.15
C SER A 451 14.12 -13.20 -30.07
N GLY A 452 13.71 -12.06 -29.52
CA GLY A 452 13.53 -10.80 -30.24
C GLY A 452 14.84 -10.31 -30.86
N ALA A 453 15.93 -10.30 -30.08
CA ALA A 453 17.26 -9.95 -30.58
C ALA A 453 17.70 -10.90 -31.70
N ALA A 454 17.56 -12.22 -31.52
CA ALA A 454 17.90 -13.23 -32.52
C ALA A 454 17.07 -13.08 -33.81
N LEU A 455 15.75 -12.86 -33.68
CA LEU A 455 14.85 -12.63 -34.81
C LEU A 455 15.24 -11.38 -35.60
N ILE A 456 15.56 -10.27 -34.91
CA ILE A 456 16.08 -9.06 -35.54
C ILE A 456 17.37 -9.42 -36.29
N MET A 457 18.32 -10.11 -35.66
CA MET A 457 19.58 -10.48 -36.31
C MET A 457 19.36 -11.33 -37.56
N VAL A 458 18.53 -12.38 -37.49
CA VAL A 458 18.23 -13.27 -38.62
C VAL A 458 17.51 -12.54 -39.75
N ARG A 459 16.51 -11.69 -39.44
CA ARG A 459 15.75 -10.92 -40.44
C ARG A 459 16.61 -9.92 -41.20
N PHE A 460 17.63 -9.35 -40.57
CA PHE A 460 18.57 -8.41 -41.22
C PHE A 460 19.70 -9.12 -41.98
N ARG A 461 20.00 -10.40 -41.70
CA ARG A 461 20.92 -11.21 -42.53
C ARG A 461 20.34 -11.57 -43.89
N ARG A 462 19.01 -11.68 -44.01
CA ARG A 462 18.35 -11.87 -45.30
C ARG A 462 18.34 -10.53 -46.05
N PRO A 463 18.79 -10.47 -47.31
CA PRO A 463 18.66 -9.25 -48.10
C PRO A 463 17.18 -8.84 -48.12
N PRO A 464 16.86 -7.53 -48.08
CA PRO A 464 15.48 -7.10 -48.16
C PRO A 464 14.86 -7.71 -49.41
N SER A 465 13.87 -8.58 -49.25
CA SER A 465 13.07 -9.06 -50.38
C SER A 465 12.63 -7.82 -51.16
N GLY A 466 12.93 -7.79 -52.45
CA GLY A 466 12.64 -6.67 -53.34
C GLY A 466 11.24 -6.10 -53.09
N SER A 467 11.17 -4.78 -52.98
CA SER A 467 9.96 -3.99 -52.77
C SER A 467 8.98 -4.56 -51.71
N SER A 468 9.15 -4.18 -50.44
CA SER A 468 7.92 -3.86 -49.71
C SER A 468 7.48 -2.49 -50.18
N GLN A 469 6.78 -2.43 -51.32
CA GLN A 469 5.64 -1.53 -51.38
C GLN A 469 4.91 -1.78 -50.07
N GLU A 470 4.91 -0.80 -49.17
CA GLU A 470 4.02 -0.81 -48.02
C GLU A 470 2.65 -0.87 -48.69
N HIS A 471 2.10 -2.09 -48.84
CA HIS A 471 0.85 -2.32 -49.55
C HIS A 471 -0.09 -1.25 -49.04
N ASN A 472 -0.61 -0.47 -49.98
CA ASN A 472 -1.63 0.54 -49.76
C ASN A 472 -2.89 -0.20 -49.31
N ARG A 473 -2.82 -0.81 -48.11
CA ARG A 473 -3.94 -1.42 -47.42
C ARG A 473 -4.89 -0.25 -47.32
N GLN A 474 -6.04 -0.34 -48.01
CA GLN A 474 -7.05 0.70 -47.98
C GLN A 474 -7.32 0.99 -46.50
N GLU A 475 -6.73 2.08 -46.00
CA GLU A 475 -6.91 2.51 -44.63
C GLU A 475 -8.39 2.88 -44.54
N THR A 476 -9.15 2.16 -43.72
CA THR A 476 -10.59 2.34 -43.61
C THR A 476 -10.84 3.78 -43.17
N ASP A 477 -11.38 4.59 -44.08
CA ASP A 477 -11.68 5.99 -43.84
C ASP A 477 -13.13 6.12 -43.41
N PHE A 478 -13.33 6.42 -42.13
CA PHE A 478 -14.64 6.59 -41.54
C PHE A 478 -15.39 7.80 -42.11
N LEU A 479 -14.70 8.82 -42.64
CA LEU A 479 -15.38 9.97 -43.26
C LEU A 479 -15.98 9.66 -44.64
N LYS A 480 -15.67 8.49 -45.23
CA LYS A 480 -16.39 8.00 -46.42
C LYS A 480 -17.79 7.49 -46.10
N VAL A 481 -18.04 7.10 -44.84
CA VAL A 481 -19.36 6.65 -44.40
C VAL A 481 -20.24 7.88 -44.16
N GLY A 482 -21.27 8.06 -45.00
CA GLY A 482 -22.04 9.31 -45.06
C GLY A 482 -22.70 9.75 -43.75
N TRP A 483 -23.14 8.81 -42.89
CA TRP A 483 -23.71 9.17 -41.58
C TRP A 483 -22.63 9.58 -40.57
N ILE A 484 -21.44 8.96 -40.60
CA ILE A 484 -20.31 9.33 -39.73
C ILE A 484 -19.81 10.71 -40.11
N ARG A 485 -19.68 10.99 -41.42
CA ARG A 485 -19.32 12.33 -41.90
C ARG A 485 -20.33 13.37 -41.46
N ARG A 486 -21.63 13.15 -41.71
CA ARG A 486 -22.70 14.05 -41.27
C ARG A 486 -22.67 14.28 -39.75
N PHE A 487 -22.43 13.23 -38.96
CA PHE A 487 -22.33 13.32 -37.51
C PHE A 487 -21.12 14.15 -37.05
N THR A 488 -19.94 13.91 -37.61
CA THR A 488 -18.69 14.62 -37.26
C THR A 488 -18.65 16.07 -37.75
N GLU A 489 -19.38 16.37 -38.82
CA GLU A 489 -19.51 17.72 -39.38
C GLU A 489 -20.69 18.51 -38.78
N TRP A 490 -21.54 17.86 -37.97
CA TRP A 490 -22.68 18.49 -37.34
C TRP A 490 -22.28 19.63 -36.40
N LYS A 491 -23.00 20.76 -36.45
CA LYS A 491 -22.66 21.97 -35.68
C LYS A 491 -22.61 21.74 -34.16
N TYR A 492 -23.38 20.78 -33.65
CA TYR A 492 -23.42 20.41 -32.23
C TYR A 492 -22.55 19.21 -31.87
N PHE A 493 -21.82 18.61 -32.82
CA PHE A 493 -20.97 17.43 -32.58
C PHE A 493 -20.07 17.58 -31.34
N ARG A 494 -19.38 18.72 -31.22
CA ARG A 494 -18.51 18.98 -30.06
C ARG A 494 -19.30 19.29 -28.80
N ALA A 495 -20.40 20.03 -28.91
CA ALA A 495 -21.23 20.41 -27.77
C ALA A 495 -21.83 19.17 -27.07
N LEU A 496 -22.20 18.16 -27.85
CA LEU A 496 -22.71 16.86 -27.36
C LEU A 496 -21.76 16.22 -26.34
N PHE A 497 -20.45 16.33 -26.52
CA PHE A 497 -19.46 15.77 -25.59
C PHE A 497 -18.98 16.77 -24.54
N ILE A 498 -18.89 18.06 -24.88
CA ILE A 498 -18.39 19.10 -23.98
C ILE A 498 -19.38 19.44 -22.86
N VAL A 499 -20.69 19.52 -23.16
CA VAL A 499 -21.69 19.95 -22.17
C VAL A 499 -21.80 18.96 -21.00
N PRO A 500 -21.91 17.63 -21.24
CA PRO A 500 -21.94 16.67 -20.14
C PRO A 500 -20.66 16.68 -19.30
N THR A 501 -19.48 16.73 -19.93
CA THR A 501 -18.20 16.76 -19.21
C THR A 501 -18.05 18.04 -18.41
N LEU A 502 -18.50 19.18 -18.92
CA LEU A 502 -18.53 20.45 -18.20
C LEU A 502 -19.42 20.37 -16.96
N LEU A 503 -20.63 19.83 -17.08
CA LEU A 503 -21.53 19.65 -15.93
C LEU A 503 -20.89 18.76 -14.86
N VAL A 504 -20.29 17.63 -15.25
CA VAL A 504 -19.58 16.73 -14.33
C VAL A 504 -18.43 17.45 -13.63
N PHE A 505 -17.61 18.24 -14.34
CA PHE A 505 -16.51 18.99 -13.73
C PHE A 505 -17.00 20.08 -12.77
N MET A 506 -18.09 20.77 -13.10
CA MET A 506 -18.70 21.76 -12.19
C MET A 506 -19.20 21.08 -10.92
N LEU A 507 -19.83 19.91 -11.03
CA LEU A 507 -20.23 19.11 -9.86
C LEU A 507 -19.00 18.67 -9.05
N ILE A 508 -17.93 18.18 -9.69
CA ILE A 508 -16.69 17.80 -9.00
C ILE A 508 -16.10 18.98 -8.21
N ILE A 509 -16.04 20.17 -8.80
CA ILE A 509 -15.53 21.36 -8.08
C ILE A 509 -16.45 21.73 -6.92
N PHE A 510 -17.77 21.78 -7.16
CA PHE A 510 -18.74 22.14 -6.14
C PHE A 510 -18.72 21.17 -4.95
N TYR A 511 -18.90 19.88 -5.19
CA TYR A 511 -18.89 18.86 -4.15
C TYR A 511 -17.50 18.68 -3.52
N GLY A 512 -16.42 18.98 -4.22
CA GLY A 512 -15.10 19.01 -3.59
C GLY A 512 -14.98 20.06 -2.48
N PHE A 513 -15.66 21.21 -2.57
CA PHE A 513 -15.67 22.24 -1.52
C PHE A 513 -16.73 22.00 -0.45
N PHE A 514 -17.96 21.66 -0.87
CA PHE A 514 -19.15 21.74 -0.02
C PHE A 514 -19.66 20.39 0.48
N ASP A 515 -19.11 19.28 0.01
CA ASP A 515 -19.49 17.94 0.45
C ASP A 515 -18.57 17.42 1.59
N VAL A 516 -18.80 16.18 2.02
CA VAL A 516 -17.97 15.47 2.99
C VAL A 516 -16.50 15.54 2.59
N GLN A 517 -15.64 15.93 3.54
CA GLN A 517 -14.21 16.10 3.32
C GLN A 517 -13.44 14.80 3.59
N ASP A 518 -14.00 13.70 3.09
CA ASP A 518 -13.41 12.37 3.09
C ASP A 518 -13.19 11.93 1.64
N GLY A 519 -11.92 11.71 1.26
CA GLY A 519 -11.53 11.35 -0.09
C GLY A 519 -12.14 10.05 -0.62
N ARG A 520 -12.53 9.11 0.24
CA ARG A 520 -13.19 7.85 -0.18
C ARG A 520 -14.69 8.03 -0.42
N ARG A 521 -15.30 9.04 0.21
CA ARG A 521 -16.75 9.25 0.17
C ARG A 521 -17.19 10.39 -0.75
N ASN A 522 -16.26 11.28 -1.09
CA ASN A 522 -16.54 12.43 -1.94
C ASN A 522 -16.43 12.05 -3.42
N ILE A 523 -17.43 12.40 -4.21
CA ILE A 523 -17.44 12.15 -5.66
C ILE A 523 -16.27 12.84 -6.38
N ALA A 524 -15.79 13.99 -5.87
CA ALA A 524 -14.74 14.75 -6.50
C ALA A 524 -13.43 13.96 -6.58
N THR A 525 -13.07 13.27 -5.49
CA THR A 525 -11.86 12.47 -5.40
C THR A 525 -12.03 11.11 -6.07
N VAL A 526 -13.15 10.41 -5.81
CA VAL A 526 -13.42 9.07 -6.38
C VAL A 526 -13.51 9.13 -7.92
N TYR A 527 -14.32 10.03 -8.47
CA TYR A 527 -14.46 10.13 -9.92
C TYR A 527 -13.19 10.66 -10.58
N THR A 528 -12.48 11.62 -9.98
CA THR A 528 -11.26 12.19 -10.60
C THR A 528 -10.11 11.19 -10.57
N TRP A 529 -9.76 10.65 -9.40
CA TRP A 529 -8.51 9.93 -9.22
C TRP A 529 -8.64 8.41 -9.37
N THR A 530 -9.81 7.84 -9.07
CA THR A 530 -10.02 6.39 -9.18
C THR A 530 -10.61 5.99 -10.54
N ILE A 531 -11.67 6.66 -10.99
CA ILE A 531 -12.35 6.29 -12.24
C ILE A 531 -11.73 6.99 -13.45
N TRP A 532 -11.74 8.33 -13.44
CA TRP A 532 -11.33 9.12 -14.60
C TRP A 532 -9.87 8.88 -14.93
N TRP A 533 -8.96 8.97 -13.95
CA TRP A 533 -7.53 8.76 -14.18
C TRP A 533 -7.20 7.38 -14.77
N SER A 534 -7.83 6.30 -14.29
CA SER A 534 -7.58 4.96 -14.84
C SER A 534 -8.16 4.78 -16.25
N LEU A 535 -9.38 5.29 -16.50
CA LEU A 535 -10.03 5.16 -17.82
C LEU A 535 -9.41 6.08 -18.88
N ILE A 536 -8.87 7.23 -18.48
CA ILE A 536 -8.30 8.19 -19.42
C ILE A 536 -7.06 7.60 -20.13
N ILE A 537 -6.26 6.80 -19.44
CA ILE A 537 -5.08 6.12 -19.98
C ILE A 537 -5.50 5.16 -21.10
N VAL A 538 -6.54 4.34 -20.85
CA VAL A 538 -7.12 3.43 -21.86
C VAL A 538 -7.63 4.23 -23.05
N SER A 539 -8.30 5.36 -22.80
CA SER A 539 -8.84 6.21 -23.86
C SER A 539 -7.76 6.72 -24.82
N PHE A 540 -6.54 7.04 -24.33
CA PHE A 540 -5.47 7.58 -25.18
C PHE A 540 -4.85 6.55 -26.11
N ILE A 541 -4.77 5.30 -25.64
CA ILE A 541 -4.25 4.18 -26.41
C ILE A 541 -5.21 3.84 -27.56
N LEU A 542 -6.53 3.96 -27.34
CA LEU A 542 -7.54 3.58 -28.32
C LEU A 542 -7.96 4.75 -29.21
N LEU A 543 -8.28 5.89 -28.61
CA LEU A 543 -8.94 7.03 -29.25
C LEU A 543 -8.03 8.26 -29.43
N GLY A 544 -6.74 8.16 -29.10
CA GLY A 544 -5.79 9.27 -29.21
C GLY A 544 -6.17 10.41 -28.26
N ARG A 545 -6.10 11.67 -28.70
CA ARG A 545 -6.38 12.83 -27.81
C ARG A 545 -7.84 13.28 -27.82
N VAL A 546 -8.80 12.38 -28.10
CA VAL A 546 -10.24 12.71 -28.14
C VAL A 546 -10.75 13.31 -26.82
N TRP A 547 -10.18 12.93 -25.66
CA TRP A 547 -10.49 13.58 -24.40
C TRP A 547 -10.24 15.11 -24.44
N CYS A 548 -9.18 15.56 -25.13
CA CYS A 548 -8.87 16.99 -25.29
C CYS A 548 -9.87 17.73 -26.19
N MET A 549 -10.72 17.02 -26.95
CA MET A 549 -11.86 17.61 -27.66
C MET A 549 -12.97 17.99 -26.68
N MET A 550 -13.31 17.04 -25.79
CA MET A 550 -14.40 17.15 -24.81
C MET A 550 -13.98 17.81 -23.49
N CYS A 551 -12.72 18.24 -23.38
CA CYS A 551 -12.18 18.83 -22.16
C CYS A 551 -12.85 20.17 -21.81
N PRO A 552 -13.41 20.31 -20.59
CA PRO A 552 -14.12 21.52 -20.18
C PRO A 552 -13.20 22.74 -20.03
N PHE A 553 -11.93 22.54 -19.63
CA PHE A 553 -10.95 23.63 -19.56
C PHE A 553 -10.78 24.33 -20.92
N ALA A 554 -10.75 23.55 -22.00
CA ALA A 554 -10.62 24.10 -23.35
C ALA A 554 -11.90 24.79 -23.83
N ALA A 555 -13.07 24.31 -23.41
CA ALA A 555 -14.35 24.92 -23.75
C ALA A 555 -14.56 26.26 -23.04
N ILE A 556 -14.26 26.33 -21.74
CA ILE A 556 -14.33 27.58 -20.96
C ILE A 556 -13.27 28.58 -21.47
N GLY A 557 -12.06 28.12 -21.81
CA GLY A 557 -11.04 28.98 -22.43
C GLY A 557 -11.50 29.54 -23.79
N ASP A 558 -12.11 28.72 -24.65
CA ASP A 558 -12.70 29.18 -25.93
C ASP A 558 -13.85 30.19 -25.68
N LEU A 559 -14.65 30.02 -24.61
CA LEU A 559 -15.72 30.95 -24.25
C LEU A 559 -15.14 32.28 -23.74
N ALA A 560 -14.16 32.24 -22.84
CA ALA A 560 -13.48 33.42 -22.31
C ALA A 560 -12.87 34.26 -23.45
N GLN A 561 -12.25 33.61 -24.44
CA GLN A 561 -11.70 34.28 -25.63
C GLN A 561 -12.76 35.01 -26.48
N LYS A 562 -14.03 34.58 -26.47
CA LYS A 562 -15.11 35.29 -27.17
C LYS A 562 -15.53 36.55 -26.45
N ILE A 563 -15.36 36.61 -25.13
CA ILE A 563 -15.72 37.76 -24.30
C ILE A 563 -14.56 38.76 -24.31
N VAL A 564 -13.36 38.31 -23.98
CA VAL A 564 -12.13 39.13 -23.96
C VAL A 564 -10.95 38.33 -24.53
N SER A 565 -10.21 38.91 -25.47
CA SER A 565 -8.96 38.33 -25.95
C SER A 565 -7.93 39.39 -26.36
N PHE A 566 -6.71 39.23 -25.85
CA PHE A 566 -5.55 40.03 -26.26
C PHE A 566 -4.82 39.44 -27.48
N ASN A 567 -5.19 38.23 -27.92
CA ASN A 567 -4.69 37.54 -29.11
C ASN A 567 -3.14 37.53 -29.26
N ARG A 568 -2.39 37.53 -28.16
CA ARG A 568 -0.91 37.53 -28.20
C ARG A 568 -0.37 36.17 -28.64
N LYS A 569 0.84 36.16 -29.22
CA LYS A 569 1.56 34.92 -29.50
C LYS A 569 2.29 34.47 -28.22
N LEU A 570 2.21 33.18 -27.88
CA LEU A 570 2.97 32.62 -26.76
C LEU A 570 4.49 32.83 -27.01
N PRO A 571 5.31 33.20 -26.02
CA PRO A 571 6.76 33.34 -26.20
C PRO A 571 7.41 32.06 -26.75
N ARG A 572 8.41 32.18 -27.64
CA ARG A 572 9.05 31.03 -28.32
C ARG A 572 9.61 29.99 -27.35
N TRP A 573 10.15 30.42 -26.21
CA TRP A 573 10.72 29.53 -25.19
C TRP A 573 9.67 28.65 -24.49
N LEU A 574 8.38 29.03 -24.52
CA LEU A 574 7.25 28.25 -24.03
C LEU A 574 6.59 27.39 -25.12
N GLN A 575 6.95 27.55 -26.40
CA GLN A 575 6.35 26.81 -27.51
C GLN A 575 6.96 25.40 -27.69
N ASN A 576 7.14 24.65 -26.60
CA ASN A 576 7.63 23.27 -26.64
C ASN A 576 6.89 22.40 -25.60
N ILE A 577 6.98 21.08 -25.77
CA ILE A 577 6.34 20.11 -24.88
C ILE A 577 7.04 20.00 -23.51
N GLY A 578 8.28 20.48 -23.39
CA GLY A 578 9.08 20.38 -22.16
C GLY A 578 8.44 21.11 -20.99
N PHE A 579 7.80 22.27 -21.23
CA PHE A 579 7.06 22.97 -20.17
C PHE A 579 5.87 22.15 -19.66
N GLN A 580 5.14 21.47 -20.55
CA GLN A 580 4.05 20.57 -20.14
C GLN A 580 4.58 19.40 -19.32
N THR A 581 5.71 18.82 -19.72
CA THR A 581 6.37 17.74 -18.97
C THR A 581 6.78 18.21 -17.59
N LEU A 582 7.41 19.38 -17.47
CA LEU A 582 7.79 19.96 -16.18
C LEU A 582 6.55 20.22 -15.31
N ALA A 583 5.50 20.81 -15.88
CA ALA A 583 4.24 21.04 -15.18
C ALA A 583 3.60 19.72 -14.71
N PHE A 584 3.72 18.64 -15.48
CA PHE A 584 3.26 17.31 -15.07
C PHE A 584 4.09 16.72 -13.93
N ILE A 585 5.43 16.81 -14.00
CA ILE A 585 6.34 16.38 -12.92
C ILE A 585 6.00 17.11 -11.62
N LEU A 586 5.82 18.43 -11.68
CA LEU A 586 5.46 19.25 -10.52
C LEU A 586 4.05 18.92 -10.01
N LEU A 587 3.10 18.66 -10.90
CA LEU A 587 1.75 18.23 -10.52
C LEU A 587 1.77 16.88 -9.80
N THR A 588 2.54 15.90 -10.30
CA THR A 588 2.69 14.59 -9.65
C THR A 588 3.39 14.71 -8.31
N LEU A 589 4.44 15.54 -8.20
CA LEU A 589 5.10 15.80 -6.93
C LEU A 589 4.13 16.45 -5.92
N ALA A 590 3.37 17.44 -6.36
CA ALA A 590 2.36 18.09 -5.53
C ALA A 590 1.24 17.12 -5.12
N PHE A 591 0.80 16.24 -6.02
CA PHE A 591 -0.16 15.17 -5.72
C PHE A 591 0.30 14.32 -4.54
N ALA A 592 1.59 13.93 -4.54
CA ALA A 592 2.17 13.15 -3.47
C ALA A 592 2.33 13.93 -2.16
N LEU A 593 2.81 15.18 -2.22
CA LEU A 593 3.08 15.98 -1.01
C LEU A 593 1.80 16.47 -0.31
N PHE A 594 0.76 16.80 -1.08
CA PHE A 594 -0.48 17.37 -0.55
C PHE A 594 -1.63 16.36 -0.47
N ALA A 595 -1.40 15.11 -0.87
CA ALA A 595 -2.37 14.01 -0.85
C ALA A 595 -3.72 14.38 -1.50
N PHE A 596 -3.69 14.79 -2.77
CA PHE A 596 -4.89 15.28 -3.48
C PHE A 596 -6.05 14.28 -3.42
N ASN A 597 -5.72 12.99 -3.54
CA ASN A 597 -6.67 11.87 -3.51
C ASN A 597 -7.46 11.74 -2.21
N ASN A 598 -6.89 12.16 -1.07
CA ASN A 598 -7.51 12.01 0.24
C ASN A 598 -8.17 13.30 0.74
N ARG A 599 -8.00 14.42 0.02
CA ARG A 599 -8.47 15.75 0.42
C ARG A 599 -9.33 16.38 -0.68
N PRO A 600 -10.67 16.26 -0.61
CA PRO A 600 -11.57 16.77 -1.66
C PRO A 600 -11.43 18.27 -1.96
N ARG A 601 -11.32 19.11 -0.93
CA ARG A 601 -11.01 20.55 -1.10
C ARG A 601 -9.74 20.80 -1.91
N VAL A 602 -8.67 20.04 -1.65
CA VAL A 602 -7.41 20.19 -2.40
C VAL A 602 -7.62 19.78 -3.86
N THR A 603 -8.35 18.70 -4.12
CA THR A 603 -8.74 18.31 -5.48
C THR A 603 -9.52 19.42 -6.19
N ALA A 604 -10.50 20.03 -5.54
CA ALA A 604 -11.27 21.15 -6.10
C ALA A 604 -10.39 22.38 -6.38
N ILE A 605 -9.50 22.74 -5.45
CA ILE A 605 -8.53 23.84 -5.63
C ILE A 605 -7.62 23.58 -6.82
N VAL A 606 -7.07 22.36 -6.95
CA VAL A 606 -6.18 21.99 -8.06
C VAL A 606 -6.93 22.08 -9.39
N ILE A 607 -8.10 21.46 -9.51
CA ILE A 607 -8.93 21.51 -10.73
C ILE A 607 -9.31 22.96 -11.06
N GLY A 608 -9.73 23.73 -10.06
CA GLY A 608 -10.08 25.15 -10.18
C GLY A 608 -8.88 26.01 -10.61
N SER A 609 -7.69 25.75 -10.08
CA SER A 609 -6.46 26.46 -10.46
C SER A 609 -6.03 26.17 -11.90
N ILE A 610 -6.20 24.93 -12.37
CA ILE A 610 -5.95 24.55 -13.76
C ILE A 610 -6.97 25.23 -14.68
N LEU A 611 -8.24 25.27 -14.28
CA LEU A 611 -9.29 25.97 -15.02
C LEU A 611 -9.00 27.48 -15.12
N LEU A 612 -8.67 28.12 -13.99
CA LEU A 612 -8.32 29.53 -13.93
C LEU A 612 -7.09 29.83 -14.81
N SER A 613 -6.06 28.98 -14.74
CA SER A 613 -4.89 29.08 -15.61
C SER A 613 -5.25 28.94 -17.09
N ALA A 614 -6.16 28.03 -17.43
CA ALA A 614 -6.66 27.87 -18.79
C ALA A 614 -7.39 29.13 -19.29
N ILE A 615 -8.21 29.76 -18.43
CA ILE A 615 -8.90 31.01 -18.73
C ILE A 615 -7.88 32.13 -18.96
N ILE A 616 -6.99 32.38 -18.00
CA ILE A 616 -5.99 33.46 -18.07
C ILE A 616 -5.13 33.32 -19.33
N VAL A 617 -4.58 32.13 -19.58
CA VAL A 617 -3.74 31.87 -20.74
C VAL A 617 -4.53 32.00 -22.04
N SER A 618 -5.81 31.60 -22.07
CA SER A 618 -6.65 31.76 -23.26
C SER A 618 -7.01 33.23 -23.52
N VAL A 619 -7.28 34.04 -22.49
CA VAL A 619 -7.54 35.48 -22.67
C VAL A 619 -6.29 36.18 -23.22
N ILE A 620 -5.10 35.86 -22.70
CA ILE A 620 -3.84 36.51 -23.11
C ILE A 620 -3.36 36.02 -24.48
N TYR A 621 -3.32 34.70 -24.69
CA TYR A 621 -2.70 34.10 -25.85
C TYR A 621 -3.72 33.51 -26.82
N ARG A 622 -3.41 33.60 -28.10
CA ARG A 622 -4.28 33.16 -29.19
C ARG A 622 -4.59 31.66 -29.13
N ARG A 623 -5.83 31.31 -29.49
CA ARG A 623 -6.31 29.92 -29.66
C ARG A 623 -6.04 29.05 -28.42
N ARG A 624 -5.95 27.73 -28.56
CA ARG A 624 -5.71 26.80 -27.44
C ARG A 624 -4.22 26.66 -27.11
N SER A 625 -3.53 27.79 -26.93
CA SER A 625 -2.11 27.81 -26.54
C SER A 625 -1.87 27.13 -25.19
N PHE A 626 -2.80 27.27 -24.23
CA PHE A 626 -2.77 26.53 -22.96
C PHE A 626 -2.71 25.01 -23.19
N CYS A 627 -3.66 24.45 -23.94
CA CYS A 627 -3.74 23.01 -24.19
C CYS A 627 -2.53 22.48 -24.95
N ARG A 628 -1.95 23.28 -25.86
CA ARG A 628 -0.80 22.87 -26.67
C ARG A 628 0.53 22.91 -25.91
N HIS A 629 0.71 23.83 -24.98
CA HIS A 629 2.04 24.14 -24.43
C HIS A 629 2.14 24.23 -22.90
N ILE A 630 1.03 24.37 -22.18
CA ILE A 630 1.06 24.68 -20.73
C ILE A 630 0.31 23.62 -19.90
N CYS A 631 -0.77 23.05 -20.43
CA CYS A 631 -1.59 22.08 -19.73
C CYS A 631 -0.72 20.93 -19.15
N PRO A 632 -0.73 20.70 -17.82
CA PRO A 632 0.15 19.70 -17.18
C PRO A 632 -0.05 18.30 -17.76
N ILE A 633 -1.29 17.86 -17.90
CA ILE A 633 -1.59 16.56 -18.51
C ILE A 633 -1.39 16.53 -20.04
N GLY A 634 -1.07 17.66 -20.67
CA GLY A 634 -0.95 17.72 -22.13
C GLY A 634 0.17 16.84 -22.68
N ALA A 635 1.35 16.83 -22.05
CA ALA A 635 2.49 16.04 -22.51
C ALA A 635 2.19 14.54 -22.54
N ILE A 636 1.68 14.00 -21.43
CA ILE A 636 1.35 12.58 -21.31
C ILE A 636 0.30 12.15 -22.34
N ILE A 637 -0.76 12.94 -22.51
CA ILE A 637 -1.83 12.66 -23.49
C ILE A 637 -1.29 12.69 -24.92
N GLY A 638 -0.42 13.66 -25.22
CA GLY A 638 0.20 13.79 -26.54
C GLY A 638 1.08 12.60 -26.87
N ILE A 639 1.98 12.25 -25.96
CA ILE A 639 2.94 11.16 -26.17
C ILE A 639 2.23 9.81 -26.24
N TYR A 640 1.25 9.55 -25.37
CA TYR A 640 0.53 8.28 -25.39
C TYR A 640 -0.33 8.10 -26.65
N SER A 641 -0.86 9.19 -27.22
CA SER A 641 -1.64 9.14 -28.46
C SER A 641 -0.86 8.68 -29.70
N THR A 642 0.47 8.63 -29.64
CA THR A 642 1.33 8.11 -30.71
C THR A 642 1.10 6.61 -30.97
N ILE A 643 0.58 5.89 -29.97
CA ILE A 643 0.20 4.48 -30.09
C ILE A 643 -1.16 4.29 -30.79
N SER A 644 -2.05 5.27 -30.69
CA SER A 644 -3.45 5.11 -31.12
C SER A 644 -3.60 4.65 -32.57
N PRO A 645 -4.52 3.71 -32.85
CA PRO A 645 -4.84 3.25 -34.20
C PRO A 645 -5.71 4.24 -34.98
N ILE A 646 -6.19 5.34 -34.38
CA ILE A 646 -7.01 6.34 -35.06
C ILE A 646 -6.14 7.54 -35.42
N GLU A 647 -6.24 8.04 -36.65
CA GLU A 647 -5.62 9.31 -37.05
C GLU A 647 -6.52 10.16 -37.95
N LEU A 648 -6.36 11.47 -37.81
CA LEU A 648 -6.92 12.47 -38.71
C LEU A 648 -5.78 13.03 -39.56
N ARG A 649 -5.83 12.82 -40.88
CA ARG A 649 -4.77 13.24 -41.82
C ARG A 649 -5.38 13.77 -43.12
N ALA A 650 -4.56 14.46 -43.91
CA ALA A 650 -4.94 14.80 -45.28
C ALA A 650 -5.08 13.51 -46.12
N CYS A 651 -6.17 13.39 -46.88
CA CYS A 651 -6.44 12.22 -47.74
C CYS A 651 -5.42 12.12 -48.87
N SER A 652 -5.14 13.24 -49.55
CA SER A 652 -4.09 13.33 -50.56
C SER A 652 -3.25 14.59 -50.35
N LYS A 653 -1.92 14.43 -50.34
CA LYS A 653 -0.99 15.57 -50.29
C LYS A 653 -1.08 16.43 -51.55
N ASP A 654 -1.32 15.82 -52.71
CA ASP A 654 -1.43 16.54 -53.98
C ASP A 654 -2.72 17.34 -54.05
N LYS A 655 -3.85 16.72 -53.68
CA LYS A 655 -5.12 17.46 -53.54
C LYS A 655 -4.97 18.63 -52.60
N CYS A 656 -4.27 18.42 -51.46
CA CYS A 656 -3.97 19.49 -50.54
C CYS A 656 -3.12 20.57 -51.23
N THR A 657 -2.02 20.23 -51.88
CA THR A 657 -1.11 21.23 -52.47
C THR A 657 -1.77 22.05 -53.58
N ASN A 658 -2.71 21.46 -54.32
CA ASN A 658 -3.33 22.08 -55.51
C ASN A 658 -4.41 23.13 -55.21
N HIS A 659 -5.09 23.10 -54.06
CA HIS A 659 -6.09 24.14 -53.73
C HIS A 659 -5.45 25.32 -52.98
N ARG A 660 -5.85 26.56 -53.27
CA ARG A 660 -5.26 27.76 -52.65
C ARG A 660 -5.72 27.97 -51.21
N ASP A 661 -7.01 27.78 -50.93
CA ASP A 661 -7.61 28.15 -49.65
C ASP A 661 -7.28 27.19 -48.51
N LYS A 662 -6.47 27.64 -47.54
CA LYS A 662 -6.03 26.84 -46.36
C LYS A 662 -6.76 27.20 -45.07
N THR A 663 -8.07 27.45 -45.18
CA THR A 663 -8.98 27.75 -44.05
C THR A 663 -8.85 26.74 -42.90
N CYS A 664 -8.60 25.46 -43.20
CA CYS A 664 -8.39 24.40 -42.21
C CYS A 664 -7.19 24.64 -41.26
N ILE A 665 -6.13 25.35 -41.70
CA ILE A 665 -4.98 25.72 -40.86
C ILE A 665 -5.36 26.86 -39.89
N THR A 666 -6.11 27.84 -40.39
CA THR A 666 -6.55 28.97 -39.57
C THR A 666 -7.60 28.58 -38.53
N THR A 667 -8.46 27.61 -38.87
CA THR A 667 -9.54 27.13 -38.00
C THR A 667 -9.04 26.15 -36.93
N CYS A 668 -7.87 25.51 -37.13
CA CYS A 668 -7.31 24.57 -36.18
C CYS A 668 -6.97 25.25 -34.84
N PRO A 669 -7.64 24.86 -33.73
CA PRO A 669 -7.44 25.51 -32.43
C PRO A 669 -6.10 25.11 -31.81
N MET A 670 -5.58 23.94 -32.18
CA MET A 670 -4.28 23.40 -31.74
C MET A 670 -3.12 23.91 -32.59
N LEU A 671 -3.31 24.90 -33.47
CA LEU A 671 -2.27 25.47 -34.33
C LEU A 671 -1.58 24.43 -35.25
N GLU A 672 -2.27 23.33 -35.56
CA GLU A 672 -1.78 22.28 -36.45
C GLU A 672 -2.15 22.55 -37.91
N SER A 673 -1.30 22.08 -38.83
CA SER A 673 -1.56 22.12 -40.26
C SER A 673 -1.85 20.71 -40.76
N PRO A 674 -3.07 20.38 -41.23
CA PRO A 674 -3.41 19.03 -41.68
C PRO A 674 -2.48 18.46 -42.76
N ASN A 675 -1.84 19.31 -43.57
CA ASN A 675 -0.88 18.89 -44.59
C ASN A 675 0.48 18.47 -44.01
N ARG A 676 0.88 19.09 -42.89
CA ARG A 676 2.18 18.85 -42.23
C ARG A 676 2.08 17.98 -40.98
N MET A 677 0.86 17.66 -40.55
CA MET A 677 0.59 16.81 -39.42
C MET A 677 1.03 15.37 -39.74
N ASP A 678 2.05 14.92 -39.05
CA ASP A 678 2.62 13.57 -39.17
C ASP A 678 2.39 12.73 -37.92
N SER A 679 2.16 13.35 -36.76
CA SER A 679 1.90 12.67 -35.48
C SER A 679 0.57 13.07 -34.83
N ASN A 680 0.07 12.20 -33.95
CA ASN A 680 -1.11 12.46 -33.13
C ASN A 680 -0.82 13.36 -31.90
N ILE A 681 0.45 13.69 -31.64
CA ILE A 681 0.88 14.40 -30.42
C ILE A 681 0.10 15.69 -30.18
N TYR A 682 -0.21 16.45 -31.23
CA TYR A 682 -0.85 17.77 -31.10
C TYR A 682 -2.33 17.80 -31.52
N CYS A 683 -2.77 16.89 -32.39
CA CYS A 683 -4.15 16.85 -32.86
C CYS A 683 -5.09 16.38 -31.75
N ASN A 684 -6.14 17.16 -31.45
CA ASN A 684 -7.16 16.80 -30.46
C ASN A 684 -8.45 16.24 -31.07
N PHE A 685 -8.45 15.87 -32.35
CA PHE A 685 -9.61 15.28 -33.04
C PHE A 685 -10.90 16.12 -33.01
N CYS A 686 -10.80 17.45 -32.89
CA CYS A 686 -11.97 18.33 -32.81
C CYS A 686 -12.77 18.50 -34.12
N MET A 687 -12.35 17.86 -35.22
CA MET A 687 -12.97 17.85 -36.56
C MET A 687 -13.22 19.21 -37.23
N LYS A 688 -12.86 20.34 -36.62
CA LYS A 688 -13.02 21.68 -37.23
C LYS A 688 -12.33 21.82 -38.59
N CYS A 689 -11.22 21.12 -38.81
CA CYS A 689 -10.53 21.14 -40.09
C CYS A 689 -11.26 20.35 -41.20
N SER A 690 -12.12 19.38 -40.84
CA SER A 690 -12.93 18.64 -41.81
C SER A 690 -13.99 19.55 -42.43
N THR A 691 -14.76 20.24 -41.58
CA THR A 691 -15.80 21.17 -42.03
C THR A 691 -15.24 22.42 -42.70
N ALA A 692 -14.04 22.87 -42.32
CA ALA A 692 -13.44 24.05 -42.90
C ALA A 692 -12.76 23.81 -44.26
N CYS A 693 -12.39 22.58 -44.62
CA CYS A 693 -11.60 22.30 -45.82
C CYS A 693 -12.47 22.33 -47.09
N PRO A 694 -12.28 23.30 -48.01
CA PRO A 694 -13.14 23.43 -49.19
C PRO A 694 -13.02 22.24 -50.14
N SER A 695 -11.85 21.59 -50.18
CA SER A 695 -11.61 20.41 -51.02
C SER A 695 -12.02 19.09 -50.36
N SER A 696 -12.66 19.10 -49.18
CA SER A 696 -13.05 17.89 -48.43
C SER A 696 -11.93 16.85 -48.32
N ASN A 697 -10.68 17.31 -48.13
CA ASN A 697 -9.47 16.48 -48.24
C ASN A 697 -8.98 15.93 -46.89
N LEU A 698 -9.88 15.77 -45.91
CA LEU A 698 -9.55 15.19 -44.60
C LEU A 698 -10.05 13.75 -44.54
N SER A 699 -9.30 12.90 -43.84
CA SER A 699 -9.58 11.47 -43.68
C SER A 699 -9.42 11.10 -42.20
N LEU A 700 -10.47 10.49 -41.63
CA LEU A 700 -10.40 9.89 -40.30
C LEU A 700 -10.24 8.38 -40.49
N ARG A 701 -9.03 7.87 -40.29
CA ARG A 701 -8.69 6.51 -40.73
C ARG A 701 -8.08 5.66 -39.63
N LEU A 702 -8.26 4.34 -39.77
CA LEU A 702 -7.51 3.37 -39.00
C LEU A 702 -6.10 3.20 -39.59
N ARG A 703 -5.11 3.31 -38.71
CA ARG A 703 -3.70 3.07 -39.01
C ARG A 703 -3.17 1.90 -38.20
N THR A 704 -2.02 1.40 -38.62
CA THR A 704 -1.27 0.41 -37.85
C THR A 704 -0.91 0.96 -36.46
N PHE A 705 -1.17 0.16 -35.42
CA PHE A 705 -0.86 0.50 -34.02
C PHE A 705 0.60 0.97 -33.87
N GLY A 706 0.81 2.10 -33.18
CA GLY A 706 2.15 2.69 -32.98
C GLY A 706 2.84 3.25 -34.22
N LYS A 707 2.12 3.54 -35.32
CA LYS A 707 2.71 4.11 -36.56
C LYS A 707 3.61 5.32 -36.26
N ASP A 708 3.21 6.24 -35.39
CA ASP A 708 4.00 7.45 -35.08
C ASP A 708 5.36 7.13 -34.43
N ILE A 709 5.47 6.00 -33.71
CA ILE A 709 6.69 5.61 -33.00
C ILE A 709 7.80 5.26 -33.99
N TYR A 710 7.52 4.49 -35.04
CA TYR A 710 8.55 4.02 -35.97
C TYR A 710 8.53 4.74 -37.33
N SER A 711 7.43 5.41 -37.69
CA SER A 711 7.27 6.04 -39.01
C SER A 711 7.40 7.56 -39.03
N GLY A 712 7.30 8.22 -37.88
CA GLY A 712 7.30 9.68 -37.79
C GLY A 712 8.60 10.31 -38.29
N ILE A 713 8.50 11.17 -39.30
CA ILE A 713 9.61 11.98 -39.81
C ILE A 713 9.67 13.24 -38.96
N ARG A 714 10.78 13.42 -38.21
CA ARG A 714 11.11 14.54 -37.32
C ARG A 714 10.50 14.49 -35.91
N LYS A 715 11.12 13.68 -35.04
CA LYS A 715 10.91 13.72 -33.59
C LYS A 715 11.74 14.83 -32.97
N SER A 716 11.13 15.66 -32.12
CA SER A 716 11.87 16.70 -31.38
C SER A 716 12.65 16.08 -30.21
N SER A 717 13.81 16.67 -29.87
CA SER A 717 14.58 16.29 -28.68
C SER A 717 13.77 16.46 -27.39
N MET A 718 12.91 17.49 -27.32
CA MET A 718 12.03 17.69 -26.17
C MET A 718 10.93 16.62 -26.06
N GLU A 719 10.39 16.14 -27.19
CA GLU A 719 9.39 15.05 -27.17
C GLU A 719 10.03 13.73 -26.77
N SER A 720 11.26 13.49 -27.22
CA SER A 720 12.08 12.36 -26.81
C SER A 720 12.36 12.38 -25.31
N ALA A 721 12.84 13.50 -24.76
CA ALA A 721 13.08 13.66 -23.33
C ALA A 721 11.78 13.48 -22.53
N ALA A 722 10.69 14.11 -22.97
CA ALA A 722 9.38 13.98 -22.34
C ALA A 722 8.92 12.51 -22.27
N SER A 723 9.13 11.70 -23.32
CA SER A 723 8.76 10.27 -23.28
C SER A 723 9.50 9.47 -22.19
N LEU A 724 10.76 9.81 -21.90
CA LEU A 724 11.58 9.13 -20.90
C LEU A 724 11.31 9.65 -19.48
N PHE A 725 11.04 10.95 -19.33
CA PHE A 725 10.58 11.50 -18.06
C PHE A 725 9.21 10.95 -17.66
N LEU A 726 8.30 10.76 -18.63
CA LEU A 726 7.02 10.08 -18.37
C LEU A 726 7.22 8.64 -17.90
N LEU A 727 8.19 7.90 -18.47
CA LEU A 727 8.56 6.58 -17.95
C LEU A 727 9.05 6.68 -16.49
N GLY A 728 9.87 7.69 -16.17
CA GLY A 728 10.33 7.96 -14.80
C GLY A 728 9.21 8.31 -13.82
N ILE A 729 8.23 9.09 -14.25
CA ILE A 729 7.04 9.42 -13.45
C ILE A 729 6.27 8.16 -13.08
N VAL A 730 6.02 7.27 -14.04
CA VAL A 730 5.26 6.04 -13.77
C VAL A 730 6.06 5.10 -12.85
N ILE A 731 7.39 5.04 -13.00
CA ILE A 731 8.27 4.28 -12.10
C ILE A 731 8.18 4.82 -10.68
N VAL A 732 8.29 6.14 -10.47
CA VAL A 732 8.24 6.72 -9.13
C VAL A 732 6.85 6.60 -8.52
N GLU A 733 5.77 6.78 -9.29
CA GLU A 733 4.39 6.60 -8.80
C GLU A 733 4.16 5.17 -8.32
N THR A 734 4.67 4.19 -9.06
CA THR A 734 4.60 2.77 -8.67
C THR A 734 5.45 2.51 -7.43
N LEU A 735 6.72 2.90 -7.45
CA LEU A 735 7.69 2.60 -6.39
C LEU A 735 7.33 3.28 -5.07
N ALA A 736 6.82 4.52 -5.12
CA ALA A 736 6.46 5.29 -3.93
C ALA A 736 5.23 4.75 -3.20
N MET A 737 4.49 3.82 -3.82
CA MET A 737 3.43 3.04 -3.18
C MET A 737 3.90 1.67 -2.70
N THR A 738 5.18 1.32 -2.77
CA THR A 738 5.69 0.02 -2.29
C THR A 738 6.33 0.12 -0.90
N SER A 739 6.54 -1.02 -0.26
CA SER A 739 7.27 -1.12 1.01
C SER A 739 8.73 -0.65 0.96
N VAL A 740 9.29 -0.46 -0.24
CA VAL A 740 10.70 -0.08 -0.44
C VAL A 740 10.92 1.43 -0.36
N TRP A 741 9.87 2.25 -0.53
CA TRP A 741 10.00 3.71 -0.54
C TRP A 741 10.59 4.27 0.77
N GLN A 742 10.05 3.85 1.92
CA GLN A 742 10.48 4.36 3.23
C GLN A 742 11.96 4.05 3.51
N PRO A 743 12.45 2.80 3.33
CA PRO A 743 13.89 2.51 3.43
C PRO A 743 14.78 3.35 2.51
N MET A 744 14.33 3.64 1.28
CA MET A 744 15.09 4.51 0.36
C MET A 744 15.14 5.96 0.84
N GLU A 745 14.03 6.47 1.38
CA GLU A 745 13.95 7.81 1.95
C GLU A 745 14.86 7.96 3.19
N GLU A 746 14.84 6.97 4.08
CA GLU A 746 15.72 6.91 5.26
C GLU A 746 17.19 6.81 4.88
N THR A 747 17.53 5.97 3.90
CA THR A 747 18.90 5.86 3.38
C THR A 747 19.37 7.20 2.82
N LEU A 748 18.51 7.91 2.08
CA LEU A 748 18.83 9.22 1.53
C LEU A 748 19.01 10.27 2.65
N LYS A 749 18.17 10.26 3.69
CA LYS A 749 18.36 11.10 4.88
C LYS A 749 19.71 10.83 5.55
N GLY A 750 20.07 9.55 5.72
CA GLY A 750 21.34 9.14 6.31
C GLY A 750 22.57 9.62 5.52
N ILE A 751 22.50 9.60 4.18
CA ILE A 751 23.61 10.06 3.32
C ILE A 751 23.70 11.58 3.26
N THR A 752 22.56 12.28 3.20
CA THR A 752 22.51 13.73 2.93
C THR A 752 22.48 14.60 4.19
N GLY A 753 22.14 14.03 5.35
CA GLY A 753 21.94 14.77 6.60
C GLY A 753 20.69 15.67 6.61
N ILE A 754 19.79 15.52 5.63
CA ILE A 754 18.59 16.36 5.49
C ILE A 754 17.51 15.92 6.49
N SER A 755 17.03 16.87 7.29
CA SER A 755 16.00 16.63 8.32
C SER A 755 14.56 16.75 7.82
N SER A 756 14.30 17.44 6.71
CA SER A 756 12.94 17.66 6.18
C SER A 756 12.45 16.48 5.33
N GLY A 757 11.41 15.78 5.81
CA GLY A 757 10.79 14.67 5.08
C GLY A 757 10.28 15.07 3.69
N SER A 758 9.59 16.22 3.56
CA SER A 758 9.08 16.69 2.26
C SER A 758 10.21 17.01 1.27
N PHE A 759 11.33 17.54 1.75
CA PHE A 759 12.49 17.79 0.90
C PHE A 759 13.14 16.48 0.45
N THR A 760 13.37 15.54 1.38
CA THR A 760 13.93 14.23 1.05
C THR A 760 13.05 13.49 0.05
N TYR A 761 11.72 13.50 0.26
CA TYR A 761 10.76 12.93 -0.69
C TYR A 761 10.92 13.57 -2.08
N SER A 762 10.97 14.91 -2.15
CA SER A 762 11.09 15.64 -3.42
C SER A 762 12.42 15.37 -4.13
N LEU A 763 13.51 15.24 -3.37
CA LEU A 763 14.83 14.90 -3.89
C LEU A 763 14.84 13.47 -4.44
N LEU A 764 14.36 12.50 -3.66
CA LEU A 764 14.27 11.10 -4.08
C LEU A 764 13.38 10.94 -5.32
N PHE A 765 12.22 11.61 -5.31
CA PHE A 765 11.31 11.69 -6.45
C PHE A 765 12.01 12.20 -7.71
N SER A 766 12.72 13.33 -7.60
CA SER A 766 13.43 13.95 -8.72
C SER A 766 14.54 13.06 -9.28
N ILE A 767 15.26 12.35 -8.41
CA ILE A 767 16.29 11.37 -8.79
C ILE A 767 15.66 10.24 -9.61
N ILE A 768 14.59 9.62 -9.10
CA ILE A 768 13.94 8.47 -9.76
C ILE A 768 13.31 8.87 -11.08
N VAL A 769 12.64 10.02 -11.15
CA VAL A 769 12.01 10.54 -12.38
C VAL A 769 13.04 10.79 -13.48
N SER A 770 14.23 11.25 -13.12
CA SER A 770 15.31 11.56 -14.06
C SER A 770 16.08 10.33 -14.53
N LEU A 771 16.09 9.26 -13.73
CA LEU A 771 16.95 8.09 -13.91
C LEU A 771 16.78 7.39 -15.27
N PRO A 772 15.55 7.12 -15.79
CA PRO A 772 15.39 6.50 -17.11
C PRO A 772 15.96 7.34 -18.24
N ALA A 773 15.79 8.67 -18.19
CA ALA A 773 16.30 9.58 -19.19
C ALA A 773 17.84 9.67 -19.16
N VAL A 774 18.42 9.77 -17.97
CA VAL A 774 19.88 9.84 -17.76
C VAL A 774 20.55 8.53 -18.19
N ILE A 775 20.05 7.38 -17.75
CA ILE A 775 20.59 6.06 -18.14
C ILE A 775 20.48 5.87 -19.65
N PHE A 776 19.34 6.22 -20.25
CA PHE A 776 19.15 6.08 -21.69
C PHE A 776 20.09 6.97 -22.49
N TYR A 777 20.28 8.22 -22.08
CA TYR A 777 21.21 9.14 -22.73
C TYR A 777 22.66 8.66 -22.61
N LEU A 778 23.05 8.15 -21.44
CA LEU A 778 24.35 7.52 -21.21
C LEU A 778 24.55 6.29 -22.13
N LEU A 779 23.54 5.43 -22.27
CA LEU A 779 23.59 4.29 -23.19
C LEU A 779 23.73 4.74 -24.65
N CYS A 780 23.06 5.81 -25.06
CA CYS A 780 23.24 6.40 -26.39
C CYS A 780 24.65 6.97 -26.58
N TYR A 781 25.23 7.57 -25.54
CA TYR A 781 26.61 8.07 -25.55
C TYR A 781 27.62 6.92 -25.68
N LEU A 782 27.45 5.84 -24.91
CA LEU A 782 28.26 4.64 -25.03
C LEU A 782 28.10 3.98 -26.41
N LEU A 783 26.88 3.91 -26.94
CA LEU A 783 26.63 3.39 -28.28
C LEU A 783 27.35 4.20 -29.35
N LYS A 784 27.39 5.54 -29.22
CA LYS A 784 28.22 6.41 -30.08
C LYS A 784 29.70 6.03 -30.01
N LEU A 785 30.26 5.79 -28.82
CA LEU A 785 31.66 5.36 -28.68
C LEU A 785 31.92 4.03 -29.40
N ILE A 786 30.98 3.09 -29.34
CA ILE A 786 31.11 1.73 -29.89
C ILE A 786 30.84 1.67 -31.41
N THR A 787 30.07 2.62 -31.95
CA THR A 787 29.67 2.71 -33.38
C THR A 787 30.47 3.74 -34.18
N GLY A 788 31.33 4.54 -33.50
CA GLY A 788 32.20 5.55 -34.09
C GLY A 788 31.64 6.98 -34.00
N LYS A 789 32.51 8.00 -34.02
CA LYS A 789 32.16 9.43 -33.83
C LYS A 789 31.23 10.05 -34.90
N LYS A 790 30.79 9.28 -35.90
CA LYS A 790 29.88 9.72 -36.98
C LYS A 790 28.46 10.06 -36.48
N TYR A 791 28.12 9.74 -35.24
CA TYR A 791 26.78 9.94 -34.66
C TYR A 791 26.81 10.95 -33.51
N LYS A 792 25.81 11.81 -33.44
CA LYS A 792 25.54 12.61 -32.23
C LYS A 792 24.66 11.80 -31.29
N THR A 793 24.93 11.89 -29.99
CA THR A 793 24.13 11.23 -28.95
C THR A 793 22.66 11.63 -29.03
N ASN A 794 22.39 12.91 -29.30
CA ASN A 794 21.03 13.44 -29.43
C ASN A 794 20.26 12.80 -30.61
N ASP A 795 20.94 12.50 -31.72
CA ASP A 795 20.28 11.86 -32.88
C ASP A 795 19.87 10.43 -32.55
N LEU A 796 20.72 9.69 -31.81
CA LEU A 796 20.38 8.36 -31.30
C LEU A 796 19.22 8.43 -30.30
N ALA A 797 19.30 9.35 -29.33
CA ALA A 797 18.28 9.51 -28.30
C ALA A 797 16.91 9.86 -28.91
N THR A 798 16.86 10.88 -29.78
CA THR A 798 15.63 11.31 -30.49
C THR A 798 15.03 10.22 -31.37
N THR A 799 15.86 9.37 -31.97
CA THR A 799 15.40 8.26 -32.81
C THR A 799 14.74 7.16 -31.98
N PHE A 800 15.39 6.74 -30.89
CA PHE A 800 15.05 5.51 -30.17
C PHE A 800 14.22 5.71 -28.89
N ALA A 801 14.15 6.89 -28.27
CA ALA A 801 13.39 7.06 -27.02
C ALA A 801 11.91 6.66 -27.13
N PHE A 802 11.28 6.96 -28.27
CA PHE A 802 9.88 6.62 -28.53
C PHE A 802 9.62 5.11 -28.56
N VAL A 803 10.65 4.28 -28.78
CA VAL A 803 10.53 2.82 -28.77
C VAL A 803 10.07 2.30 -27.41
N PHE A 804 10.32 3.05 -26.32
CA PHE A 804 9.97 2.67 -24.95
C PHE A 804 8.64 3.26 -24.46
N ILE A 805 7.93 4.06 -25.29
CA ILE A 805 6.58 4.53 -24.98
C ILE A 805 5.62 3.37 -24.65
N PRO A 806 5.59 2.24 -25.40
CA PRO A 806 4.72 1.12 -25.08
C PRO A 806 5.01 0.52 -23.71
N LEU A 807 6.28 0.50 -23.29
CA LEU A 807 6.67 -0.02 -21.98
C LEU A 807 6.24 0.91 -20.84
N GLY A 808 6.41 2.23 -21.00
CA GLY A 808 5.89 3.21 -20.04
C GLY A 808 4.37 3.16 -19.92
N ILE A 809 3.65 3.03 -21.04
CA ILE A 809 2.19 2.86 -21.06
C ILE A 809 1.79 1.54 -20.39
N ALA A 810 2.51 0.45 -20.67
CA ALA A 810 2.22 -0.84 -20.07
C ALA A 810 2.37 -0.82 -18.55
N LEU A 811 3.45 -0.24 -18.03
CA LEU A 811 3.61 -0.06 -16.59
C LEU A 811 2.50 0.82 -16.01
N HIS A 812 2.17 1.93 -16.69
CA HIS A 812 1.15 2.86 -16.20
C HIS A 812 -0.24 2.20 -16.15
N LEU A 813 -0.58 1.45 -17.20
CA LEU A 813 -1.83 0.70 -17.26
C LEU A 813 -1.85 -0.41 -16.21
N ALA A 814 -0.78 -1.20 -16.08
CA ALA A 814 -0.67 -2.25 -15.09
C ALA A 814 -0.83 -1.71 -13.66
N HIS A 815 -0.16 -0.61 -13.32
CA HIS A 815 -0.32 0.06 -12.03
C HIS A 815 -1.79 0.44 -11.78
N ASN A 816 -2.44 1.08 -12.76
CA ASN A 816 -3.83 1.52 -12.64
C ASN A 816 -4.87 0.39 -12.66
N MET A 817 -4.56 -0.82 -13.15
CA MET A 817 -5.50 -1.95 -13.08
C MET A 817 -5.87 -2.27 -11.63
N GLN A 818 -4.93 -2.14 -10.70
CA GLN A 818 -5.22 -2.38 -9.29
C GLN A 818 -6.22 -1.35 -8.75
N HIS A 819 -5.98 -0.06 -8.96
CA HIS A 819 -6.91 0.99 -8.55
C HIS A 819 -8.28 0.85 -9.22
N LEU A 820 -8.33 0.57 -10.52
CA LEU A 820 -9.58 0.43 -11.25
C LEU A 820 -10.44 -0.76 -10.76
N PHE A 821 -9.84 -1.94 -10.58
CA PHE A 821 -10.60 -3.15 -10.23
C PHE A 821 -10.82 -3.32 -8.73
N ILE A 822 -9.95 -2.78 -7.87
CA ILE A 822 -10.11 -2.84 -6.41
C ILE A 822 -10.90 -1.64 -5.88
N GLU A 823 -10.51 -0.42 -6.26
CA GLU A 823 -11.09 0.81 -5.70
C GLU A 823 -12.24 1.36 -6.56
N GLY A 824 -12.27 1.05 -7.86
CA GLY A 824 -13.30 1.52 -8.78
C GLY A 824 -14.75 1.30 -8.32
N PRO A 825 -15.09 0.15 -7.69
CA PRO A 825 -16.44 -0.05 -7.18
C PRO A 825 -16.92 0.99 -6.16
N ILE A 826 -16.01 1.71 -5.46
CA ILE A 826 -16.35 2.81 -4.52
C ILE A 826 -17.14 3.94 -5.21
N ALA A 827 -17.08 4.04 -6.54
CA ALA A 827 -17.90 4.98 -7.29
C ALA A 827 -19.41 4.77 -7.08
N VAL A 828 -19.86 3.53 -6.85
CA VAL A 828 -21.28 3.21 -6.63
C VAL A 828 -21.83 3.84 -5.34
N PRO A 829 -21.29 3.56 -4.13
CA PRO A 829 -21.79 4.19 -2.91
C PRO A 829 -21.62 5.72 -2.90
N ALA A 830 -20.55 6.25 -3.51
CA ALA A 830 -20.38 7.70 -3.68
C ALA A 830 -21.51 8.33 -4.52
N THR A 831 -21.98 7.62 -5.54
CA THR A 831 -23.08 8.08 -6.40
C THR A 831 -24.43 7.96 -5.70
N ILE A 832 -24.69 6.87 -4.98
CA ILE A 832 -25.93 6.70 -4.21
C ILE A 832 -26.05 7.81 -3.17
N ARG A 833 -24.97 8.11 -2.44
CA ARG A 833 -24.94 9.21 -1.47
C ARG A 833 -25.24 10.57 -2.10
N LEU A 834 -24.65 10.86 -3.27
CA LEU A 834 -24.96 12.08 -4.02
C LEU A 834 -26.44 12.17 -4.37
N LEU A 835 -27.02 11.07 -4.90
CA LEU A 835 -28.45 11.02 -5.26
C LEU A 835 -29.35 11.25 -4.05
N GLN A 836 -29.02 10.65 -2.90
CA GLN A 836 -29.77 10.84 -1.65
C GLN A 836 -29.70 12.28 -1.15
N HIS A 837 -28.55 12.94 -1.26
CA HIS A 837 -28.41 14.35 -0.92
C HIS A 837 -29.29 15.25 -1.82
N LEU A 838 -29.53 14.83 -3.07
CA LEU A 838 -30.45 15.47 -4.01
C LEU A 838 -31.92 15.07 -3.81
N GLY A 839 -32.23 14.25 -2.79
CA GLY A 839 -33.58 13.74 -2.53
C GLY A 839 -34.03 12.59 -3.43
N ILE A 840 -33.13 11.97 -4.18
CA ILE A 840 -33.42 10.88 -5.14
C ILE A 840 -32.95 9.55 -4.55
N GLY A 841 -33.80 8.51 -4.58
CA GLY A 841 -33.41 7.16 -4.18
C GLY A 841 -33.08 7.02 -2.69
N THR A 842 -33.82 7.71 -1.83
CA THR A 842 -33.67 7.70 -0.36
C THR A 842 -33.81 6.30 0.27
N SER A 843 -34.40 5.34 -0.45
CA SER A 843 -34.54 3.93 -0.04
C SER A 843 -33.32 3.05 -0.36
N LEU A 844 -32.35 3.52 -1.16
CA LEU A 844 -31.17 2.74 -1.53
C LEU A 844 -30.19 2.62 -0.34
N GLN A 845 -29.69 1.42 -0.07
CA GLN A 845 -28.66 1.23 0.96
C GLN A 845 -27.28 1.58 0.39
N ILE A 846 -26.48 2.32 1.16
CA ILE A 846 -25.09 2.64 0.81
C ILE A 846 -24.18 1.56 1.42
N ASN A 847 -23.31 0.96 0.61
CA ASN A 847 -22.30 -0.01 1.04
C ASN A 847 -20.91 0.44 0.59
N TRP A 848 -20.02 0.83 1.51
CA TRP A 848 -18.71 1.44 1.18
C TRP A 848 -17.51 0.48 0.97
N ASN A 849 -17.62 -0.85 1.20
CA ASN A 849 -16.86 -1.94 0.52
C ASN A 849 -17.87 -2.59 -0.40
N PRO A 850 -18.02 -2.03 -1.58
CA PRO A 850 -18.23 -2.90 -2.69
C PRO A 850 -17.06 -3.89 -2.81
N SER A 851 -17.37 -5.16 -3.11
CA SER A 851 -16.35 -6.16 -3.42
C SER A 851 -15.51 -5.72 -4.63
N PRO A 852 -14.20 -6.00 -4.66
CA PRO A 852 -13.39 -5.80 -5.86
C PRO A 852 -14.04 -6.48 -7.08
N LEU A 853 -13.95 -5.84 -8.26
CA LEU A 853 -14.45 -6.41 -9.51
C LEU A 853 -13.67 -7.66 -9.93
N MET A 854 -12.43 -7.78 -9.47
CA MET A 854 -11.52 -8.87 -9.81
C MET A 854 -10.61 -9.17 -8.62
N GLY A 855 -10.32 -10.46 -8.40
CA GLY A 855 -9.40 -10.88 -7.33
C GLY A 855 -7.95 -10.46 -7.60
N ILE A 856 -7.18 -10.23 -6.53
CA ILE A 856 -5.81 -9.71 -6.59
C ILE A 856 -4.88 -10.59 -7.45
N GLU A 857 -5.06 -11.92 -7.45
CA GLU A 857 -4.29 -12.81 -8.32
C GLU A 857 -4.56 -12.53 -9.80
N SER A 858 -5.83 -12.39 -10.19
CA SER A 858 -6.21 -12.11 -11.58
C SER A 858 -5.73 -10.73 -12.04
N ILE A 859 -5.78 -9.73 -11.13
CA ILE A 859 -5.18 -8.41 -11.38
C ILE A 859 -3.68 -8.55 -11.63
N PHE A 860 -2.96 -9.33 -10.83
CA PHE A 860 -1.52 -9.57 -11.01
C PHE A 860 -1.22 -10.27 -12.35
N PHE A 861 -2.00 -11.29 -12.74
CA PHE A 861 -1.88 -11.92 -14.06
C PHE A 861 -2.12 -10.92 -15.20
N LEU A 862 -3.12 -10.05 -15.06
CA LEU A 862 -3.41 -9.02 -16.04
C LEU A 862 -2.27 -7.99 -16.14
N GLN A 863 -1.74 -7.54 -15.00
CA GLN A 863 -0.59 -6.64 -14.90
C GLN A 863 0.65 -7.21 -15.61
N MET A 864 1.00 -8.47 -15.34
CA MET A 864 2.13 -9.14 -15.98
C MET A 864 1.92 -9.31 -17.49
N THR A 865 0.69 -9.64 -17.90
CA THR A 865 0.30 -9.75 -19.32
C THR A 865 0.49 -8.42 -20.05
N ILE A 866 0.04 -7.31 -19.45
CA ILE A 866 0.18 -5.96 -19.98
C ILE A 866 1.67 -5.58 -20.11
N LEU A 867 2.49 -5.87 -19.10
CA LEU A 867 3.94 -5.61 -19.13
C LEU A 867 4.64 -6.38 -20.25
N ILE A 868 4.35 -7.68 -20.40
CA ILE A 868 4.86 -8.51 -21.49
C ILE A 868 4.47 -7.92 -22.85
N ALA A 869 3.20 -7.52 -23.02
CA ALA A 869 2.74 -6.90 -24.25
C ALA A 869 3.51 -5.61 -24.55
N GLY A 870 3.75 -4.77 -23.54
CA GLY A 870 4.56 -3.55 -23.65
C GLY A 870 6.00 -3.82 -24.11
N LEU A 871 6.65 -4.85 -23.55
CA LEU A 871 7.98 -5.30 -23.96
C LEU A 871 7.97 -5.80 -25.41
N ALA A 872 7.01 -6.66 -25.77
CA ALA A 872 6.87 -7.20 -27.11
C ALA A 872 6.67 -6.09 -28.16
N PHE A 873 5.77 -5.12 -27.89
CA PHE A 873 5.56 -3.96 -28.76
C PHE A 873 6.82 -3.11 -28.89
N SER A 874 7.56 -2.90 -27.81
CA SER A 874 8.83 -2.15 -27.83
C SER A 874 9.86 -2.84 -28.73
N ILE A 875 9.99 -4.17 -28.67
CA ILE A 875 10.89 -4.95 -29.54
C ILE A 875 10.43 -4.87 -31.02
N VAL A 876 9.12 -4.99 -31.28
CA VAL A 876 8.58 -4.89 -32.64
C VAL A 876 8.80 -3.49 -33.24
N PHE A 877 8.58 -2.44 -32.44
CA PHE A 877 8.81 -1.06 -32.89
C PHE A 877 10.29 -0.73 -33.03
N LEU A 878 11.16 -1.33 -32.21
CA LEU A 878 12.60 -1.29 -32.39
C LEU A 878 12.99 -1.89 -33.75
N TYR A 879 12.50 -3.09 -34.08
CA TYR A 879 12.74 -3.73 -35.38
C TYR A 879 12.30 -2.84 -36.55
N ARG A 880 11.09 -2.27 -36.50
CA ARG A 880 10.57 -1.38 -37.56
C ARG A 880 11.39 -0.10 -37.68
N THR A 881 11.81 0.47 -36.56
CA THR A 881 12.67 1.67 -36.52
C THR A 881 14.03 1.36 -37.13
N LEU A 882 14.66 0.25 -36.73
CA LEU A 882 15.94 -0.21 -37.28
C LEU A 882 15.88 -0.49 -38.78
N ARG A 883 14.75 -1.00 -39.31
CA ARG A 883 14.59 -1.29 -40.75
C ARG A 883 14.62 -0.02 -41.60
N ARG A 884 14.13 1.09 -41.04
CA ARG A 884 14.18 2.41 -41.67
C ARG A 884 15.52 3.12 -41.40
N PHE A 885 16.22 2.73 -40.35
CA PHE A 885 17.54 3.22 -39.98
C PHE A 885 18.62 2.59 -40.89
N ARG A 886 18.83 3.16 -42.09
CA ARG A 886 19.78 2.69 -43.11
C ARG A 886 21.23 2.70 -42.58
N ARG A 887 21.74 1.57 -42.08
CA ARG A 887 23.08 1.43 -41.47
C ARG A 887 23.73 0.08 -41.76
N PRO A 888 25.07 -0.01 -41.66
CA PRO A 888 25.77 -1.29 -41.75
C PRO A 888 25.31 -2.27 -40.67
N LEU A 889 25.31 -3.55 -41.02
CA LEU A 889 24.71 -4.63 -40.24
C LEU A 889 25.24 -4.72 -38.79
N ASN A 890 26.55 -4.53 -38.61
CA ASN A 890 27.20 -4.54 -37.28
C ASN A 890 26.64 -3.44 -36.35
N HIS A 891 26.40 -2.24 -36.89
CA HIS A 891 25.82 -1.13 -36.12
C HIS A 891 24.37 -1.38 -35.74
N ILE A 892 23.61 -2.03 -36.62
CA ILE A 892 22.22 -2.45 -36.35
C ILE A 892 22.22 -3.44 -35.17
N TYR A 893 23.10 -4.44 -35.17
CA TYR A 893 23.18 -5.41 -34.06
C TYR A 893 23.57 -4.76 -32.74
N LYS A 894 24.61 -3.93 -32.72
CA LYS A 894 25.03 -3.19 -31.52
C LYS A 894 23.90 -2.33 -30.96
N THR A 895 23.18 -1.62 -31.83
CA THR A 895 22.05 -0.77 -31.44
C THR A 895 20.90 -1.60 -30.91
N ALA A 896 20.53 -2.69 -31.59
CA ALA A 896 19.47 -3.59 -31.16
C ALA A 896 19.76 -4.15 -29.76
N THR A 897 20.98 -4.63 -29.51
CA THR A 897 21.39 -5.16 -28.21
C THR A 897 21.25 -4.12 -27.10
N VAL A 898 21.78 -2.90 -27.28
CA VAL A 898 21.70 -1.85 -26.24
C VAL A 898 20.25 -1.49 -25.93
N MET A 899 19.41 -1.34 -26.96
CA MET A 899 17.99 -0.98 -26.78
C MET A 899 17.17 -2.10 -26.12
N ILE A 900 17.44 -3.36 -26.46
CA ILE A 900 16.78 -4.52 -25.85
C ILE A 900 17.20 -4.68 -24.39
N VAL A 901 18.48 -4.46 -24.06
CA VAL A 901 18.96 -4.48 -22.66
C VAL A 901 18.26 -3.41 -21.84
N TYR A 902 18.12 -2.18 -22.36
CA TYR A 902 17.37 -1.14 -21.67
C TYR A 902 15.90 -1.51 -21.46
N ALA A 903 15.21 -2.02 -22.50
CA ALA A 903 13.83 -2.50 -22.38
C ALA A 903 13.70 -3.62 -21.33
N LEU A 904 14.64 -4.56 -21.31
CA LEU A 904 14.64 -5.69 -20.38
C LEU A 904 14.85 -5.20 -18.93
N VAL A 905 15.81 -4.32 -18.68
CA VAL A 905 16.04 -3.75 -17.34
C VAL A 905 14.78 -3.05 -16.84
N VAL A 906 14.20 -2.16 -17.65
CA VAL A 906 12.96 -1.46 -17.26
C VAL A 906 11.82 -2.45 -17.01
N SER A 907 11.69 -3.51 -17.81
CA SER A 907 10.66 -4.54 -17.64
C SER A 907 10.87 -5.36 -16.36
N LEU A 908 12.10 -5.78 -16.06
CA LEU A 908 12.42 -6.55 -14.85
C LEU A 908 12.21 -5.71 -13.60
N THR A 909 12.64 -4.43 -13.61
CA THR A 909 12.36 -3.50 -12.52
C THR A 909 10.85 -3.31 -12.35
N SER A 910 10.09 -3.19 -13.44
CA SER A 910 8.62 -3.08 -13.41
C SER A 910 7.95 -4.31 -12.79
N ILE A 911 8.37 -5.52 -13.18
CA ILE A 911 7.87 -6.78 -12.62
C ILE A 911 8.18 -6.87 -11.13
N TYR A 912 9.41 -6.53 -10.74
CA TYR A 912 9.81 -6.50 -9.34
C TYR A 912 8.96 -5.53 -8.53
N MET A 913 8.81 -4.27 -8.98
CA MET A 913 8.03 -3.25 -8.29
C MET A 913 6.56 -3.66 -8.10
N LEU A 914 5.90 -4.18 -9.14
CA LEU A 914 4.51 -4.64 -9.04
C LEU A 914 4.36 -5.94 -8.22
N GLY A 915 5.46 -6.69 -8.04
CA GLY A 915 5.50 -7.86 -7.17
C GLY A 915 5.65 -7.52 -5.68
N LEU A 916 6.04 -6.28 -5.35
CA LEU A 916 6.15 -5.83 -3.97
C LEU A 916 4.78 -5.56 -3.34
N PRO A 917 4.64 -5.70 -2.01
CA PRO A 917 3.47 -5.24 -1.31
C PRO A 917 3.28 -3.73 -1.55
N MET A 918 2.13 -3.35 -2.11
CA MET A 918 1.74 -1.96 -2.23
C MET A 918 1.12 -1.49 -0.91
N ASN A 919 1.66 -0.41 -0.33
CA ASN A 919 0.99 0.39 0.67
C ASN A 919 -0.15 1.15 -0.02
N GLY A 920 -1.40 0.83 0.30
CA GLY A 920 -2.56 1.55 -0.24
C GLY A 920 -2.50 3.03 0.13
N ARG A 921 -2.31 3.92 -0.85
CA ARG A 921 -2.39 5.38 -0.62
C ARG A 921 -3.83 5.91 -0.58
N HIS A 922 -4.79 5.10 -1.02
CA HIS A 922 -6.22 5.45 -1.14
C HIS A 922 -7.10 4.80 -0.06
N ILE A 923 -6.50 4.11 0.91
CA ILE A 923 -7.20 3.45 2.00
C ILE A 923 -6.54 3.92 3.30
N HIS A 924 -7.08 5.02 3.85
CA HIS A 924 -6.96 5.36 5.26
C HIS A 924 -8.33 5.17 5.88
#